data_AF-A0AAN6LBU3-F1
#
_entry.id   AF-A0AAN6LBU3-F1
#
_cell.length_a   1.000
_cell.length_b   1.000
_cell.length_c   1.000
_cell.angle_alpha   90.00
_cell.angle_beta   90.00
_cell.angle_gamma   90.00
#
_symmetry.space_group_name_H-M   'P 1'
#
loop_
_entity.id
_entity.type
_entity.pdbx_description
1 polymer ?
#
loop_
_entity_poly.entity_id
_entity_poly.type
_entity_poly.pdbx_seq_one_letter_code
_entity_poly.pdbx_strand_id
1 'polypeptide(L)'
;MASLSPTPTAPAPAPTSTPAEPASKKQKLDPIHTPLNSNFPSFLPSDPWLHLPPDEFEKTISASLPSSTGVESDFVDLDIVSDDEQSADAHNDNTDERKESSAMHDVSKTSTTGNAFVDALDRAAKDATVPSSRPEQLTAEELAARNRTRTEKGGVTFKSTLSPLLDLFNKIDTNDDDDDDDDDDDDDDDDDDREALAECLKEAWAVDSLTTLKIIFLSRSIHLGRGERGLFYKQLAWLGEKHPRTLLGNLEWVVRRVVRKDAKGGNEGEGVVVQKVGDGDGDGEGVVDDYDVVNGVAHGYWKDLLNILVLSAEAKLDMSDPDQVLKRDVRPAAKDQAQMDAASLGEKWAAQKRQSGNEKISNDENTSGQREFFRSRKRLNEANRHEQIQTRLSSSPLHRALHLTIARLFATQLRKDMLALESGNLSAIRDISLCAKWAPSPTRFHDKHTLIATTIAELLYPPTTDVSTTDQRTTYLKHAREQYRAHTLSPLRKALHIVERDISANTLSNIQYSRVPSLAMNQYKSLFKNKDGVRFHDYIVDVAMGKATISGAVLTPGQLVKQVIYSRYGNEDDMAMAVANAQWNTLVQRIKDSGSLSDAIAVCDVSGSMNMPQAKDGTCALHDAIGLSLLIAEVTRAPFGGRVIIFAENPGVVTVGGDGDERTLAQKVFALEDGSWGYTTDFLKVFNGLVLPLAVENGVSREDMVKRVFVFSDMQFDVARGDSEGEKWETHQEIIQKAFEEKGYRVPELIYWNLAGRPKDGAPVTNDMVGTAMVSGQSQGMMKVFLEGGGFGDADADNDEEDVEMEMENKGDGAEGGGDGDEWGVVKKKEKTIDPMKIVWKAVGHEAFGMLKVLD
;
A
#
# COMPACT_ATOMS: atom_id res chain seq x y z
N MET A 1 -42.24 4.66 -102.68
CA MET A 1 -41.02 3.82 -102.78
C MET A 1 -40.55 3.61 -101.35
N ALA A 2 -41.00 2.56 -100.66
CA ALA A 2 -40.51 1.16 -100.71
C ALA A 2 -39.52 0.91 -99.55
N SER A 3 -39.55 -0.17 -98.78
CA SER A 3 -40.53 -1.26 -98.64
C SER A 3 -40.14 -2.22 -97.49
N LEU A 4 -41.13 -2.73 -96.75
CA LEU A 4 -41.18 -4.09 -96.12
C LEU A 4 -40.14 -4.51 -95.05
N SER A 5 -40.62 -4.81 -93.83
CA SER A 5 -40.68 -6.13 -93.13
C SER A 5 -39.62 -7.25 -93.37
N PRO A 6 -39.53 -8.31 -92.52
CA PRO A 6 -39.33 -8.35 -91.04
C PRO A 6 -38.34 -9.48 -90.56
N THR A 7 -38.00 -9.53 -89.25
CA THR A 7 -37.62 -10.71 -88.37
C THR A 7 -36.84 -11.94 -88.90
N PRO A 8 -35.83 -12.48 -88.16
CA PRO A 8 -36.15 -13.44 -87.07
C PRO A 8 -35.28 -13.45 -85.78
N THR A 9 -36.00 -13.51 -84.66
CA THR A 9 -35.84 -14.27 -83.39
C THR A 9 -34.48 -14.80 -82.84
N ALA A 10 -34.20 -14.41 -81.58
CA ALA A 10 -33.59 -15.16 -80.45
C ALA A 10 -32.11 -15.64 -80.51
N PRO A 11 -31.43 -15.90 -79.37
CA PRO A 11 -31.92 -15.96 -77.97
C PRO A 11 -31.29 -14.93 -77.00
N ALA A 12 -31.82 -14.88 -75.76
CA ALA A 12 -31.38 -13.96 -74.70
C ALA A 12 -30.25 -14.52 -73.82
N PRO A 13 -29.33 -13.66 -73.34
CA PRO A 13 -28.54 -13.88 -72.13
C PRO A 13 -29.06 -13.03 -70.95
N ALA A 14 -28.82 -13.48 -69.72
CA ALA A 14 -29.35 -12.86 -68.50
C ALA A 14 -28.66 -11.53 -68.12
N PRO A 15 -29.39 -10.56 -67.52
CA PRO A 15 -28.80 -9.33 -67.01
C PRO A 15 -28.03 -9.56 -65.70
N THR A 16 -26.84 -8.99 -65.63
CA THR A 16 -25.95 -8.99 -64.47
C THR A 16 -26.50 -8.15 -63.30
N SER A 17 -26.41 -8.67 -62.08
CA SER A 17 -26.78 -7.93 -60.86
C SER A 17 -25.65 -7.04 -60.37
N THR A 18 -25.75 -5.74 -60.64
CA THR A 18 -24.91 -4.72 -60.00
C THR A 18 -25.29 -4.59 -58.52
N PRO A 19 -24.37 -4.69 -57.55
CA PRO A 19 -24.70 -4.52 -56.14
C PRO A 19 -25.02 -3.05 -55.85
N ALA A 20 -26.14 -2.82 -55.16
CA ALA A 20 -26.57 -1.47 -54.76
C ALA A 20 -25.67 -0.91 -53.65
N GLU A 21 -25.36 0.39 -53.72
CA GLU A 21 -24.68 1.11 -52.63
C GLU A 21 -25.48 0.99 -51.32
N PRO A 22 -24.82 0.69 -50.17
CA PRO A 22 -25.50 0.67 -48.89
C PRO A 22 -25.88 2.10 -48.48
N ALA A 23 -27.19 2.38 -48.44
CA ALA A 23 -27.72 3.67 -48.02
C ALA A 23 -27.16 4.09 -46.65
N SER A 24 -26.50 5.26 -46.61
CA SER A 24 -25.89 5.77 -45.38
C SER A 24 -26.96 6.01 -44.31
N LYS A 25 -26.97 5.18 -43.27
CA LYS A 25 -27.73 5.46 -42.05
C LYS A 25 -27.14 6.71 -41.41
N LYS A 26 -27.79 7.85 -41.61
CA LYS A 26 -27.55 9.05 -40.79
C LYS A 26 -27.79 8.67 -39.33
N GLN A 27 -26.72 8.43 -38.58
CA GLN A 27 -26.80 8.32 -37.13
C GLN A 27 -27.39 9.63 -36.62
N LYS A 28 -28.54 9.56 -35.93
CA LYS A 28 -28.95 10.66 -35.06
C LYS A 28 -27.87 10.75 -33.98
N LEU A 29 -27.07 11.82 -34.01
CA LEU A 29 -26.28 12.21 -32.87
C LEU A 29 -27.25 12.52 -31.74
N ASP A 30 -27.21 11.74 -30.67
CA ASP A 30 -27.94 12.04 -29.45
C ASP A 30 -27.49 13.42 -28.92
N PRO A 31 -28.41 14.22 -28.34
CA PRO A 31 -28.07 15.55 -27.86
C PRO A 31 -26.98 15.46 -26.78
N ILE A 32 -25.91 16.24 -26.95
CA ILE A 32 -24.78 16.27 -26.01
C ILE A 32 -25.29 16.69 -24.63
N HIS A 33 -25.19 15.79 -23.65
CA HIS A 33 -25.61 16.05 -22.27
C HIS A 33 -24.64 17.02 -21.59
N THR A 34 -25.04 18.29 -21.48
CA THR A 34 -24.30 19.35 -20.77
C THR A 34 -24.93 19.65 -19.40
N PRO A 35 -24.16 20.19 -18.44
CA PRO A 35 -24.66 20.81 -17.21
C PRO A 35 -25.89 21.73 -17.42
N LEU A 36 -25.92 22.54 -18.48
CA LEU A 36 -27.05 23.42 -18.80
C LEU A 36 -28.37 22.66 -19.04
N ASN A 37 -28.28 21.50 -19.69
CA ASN A 37 -29.42 20.64 -20.03
C ASN A 37 -29.65 19.52 -18.99
N SER A 38 -28.93 19.53 -17.87
CA SER A 38 -29.03 18.49 -16.86
C SER A 38 -30.14 18.78 -15.85
N ASN A 39 -30.87 17.72 -15.48
CA ASN A 39 -31.83 17.75 -14.37
C ASN A 39 -31.16 17.57 -13.00
N PHE A 40 -29.83 17.43 -12.95
CA PHE A 40 -29.10 17.23 -11.70
C PHE A 40 -29.11 18.52 -10.85
N PRO A 41 -29.48 18.44 -9.55
CA PRO A 41 -29.45 19.60 -8.66
C PRO A 41 -28.07 20.26 -8.60
N SER A 42 -28.03 21.56 -8.82
CA SER A 42 -26.78 22.35 -8.96
C SER A 42 -26.74 23.59 -8.07
N PHE A 43 -27.78 23.79 -7.25
CA PHE A 43 -27.81 24.88 -6.27
C PHE A 43 -26.88 24.56 -5.10
N LEU A 44 -26.01 25.50 -4.77
CA LEU A 44 -25.18 25.44 -3.57
C LEU A 44 -25.21 26.85 -2.97
N PRO A 45 -25.48 27.04 -1.67
CA PRO A 45 -25.37 28.36 -1.03
C PRO A 45 -23.98 28.98 -1.23
N SER A 46 -23.86 30.31 -1.12
CA SER A 46 -22.56 30.97 -1.16
C SER A 46 -21.88 30.82 0.19
N ASP A 47 -20.62 30.40 0.21
CA ASP A 47 -19.82 30.33 1.43
C ASP A 47 -18.92 31.58 1.55
N PRO A 48 -19.01 32.38 2.63
CA PRO A 48 -18.20 33.58 2.78
C PRO A 48 -16.69 33.30 2.85
N TRP A 49 -16.30 32.11 3.30
CA TRP A 49 -14.88 31.75 3.45
C TRP A 49 -14.21 31.40 2.12
N LEU A 50 -15.00 31.05 1.09
CA LEU A 50 -14.51 30.59 -0.21
C LEU A 50 -13.57 31.61 -0.89
N HIS A 51 -13.83 32.90 -0.69
CA HIS A 51 -13.14 34.01 -1.35
C HIS A 51 -12.11 34.74 -0.46
N LEU A 52 -11.85 34.27 0.77
CA LEU A 52 -10.85 34.87 1.65
C LEU A 52 -9.43 34.71 1.06
N PRO A 53 -8.50 35.66 1.31
CA PRO A 53 -7.06 35.48 1.09
C PRO A 53 -6.53 34.19 1.73
N PRO A 54 -5.41 33.59 1.25
CA PRO A 54 -4.86 32.34 1.79
C PRO A 54 -4.70 32.34 3.32
N ASP A 55 -3.95 33.31 3.85
CA ASP A 55 -3.62 33.39 5.28
C ASP A 55 -4.87 33.56 6.17
N GLU A 56 -5.85 34.36 5.69
CA GLU A 56 -7.12 34.57 6.39
C GLU A 56 -8.03 33.34 6.29
N PHE A 57 -8.02 32.64 5.16
CA PHE A 57 -8.75 31.38 4.97
C PHE A 57 -8.24 30.30 5.92
N GLU A 58 -6.93 30.05 5.96
CA GLU A 58 -6.32 29.03 6.82
C GLU A 58 -6.60 29.31 8.31
N LYS A 59 -6.40 30.56 8.74
CA LYS A 59 -6.73 30.99 10.10
C LYS A 59 -8.20 30.81 10.43
N THR A 60 -9.10 31.18 9.52
CA THR A 60 -10.56 31.09 9.74
C THR A 60 -11.05 29.65 9.79
N ILE A 61 -10.54 28.79 8.90
CA ILE A 61 -10.92 27.37 8.87
C ILE A 61 -10.34 26.63 10.09
N SER A 62 -9.06 26.85 10.43
CA SER A 62 -8.44 26.23 11.61
C SER A 62 -9.17 26.62 12.91
N ALA A 63 -9.56 27.90 13.05
CA ALA A 63 -10.39 28.38 14.16
C ALA A 63 -11.83 27.84 14.17
N SER A 64 -12.32 27.28 13.06
CA SER A 64 -13.65 26.63 12.99
C SER A 64 -13.64 25.17 13.43
N LEU A 65 -12.45 24.58 13.59
CA LEU A 65 -12.24 23.22 14.06
C LEU A 65 -11.93 23.22 15.57
N PRO A 66 -12.39 22.21 16.33
CA PRO A 66 -12.05 22.11 17.75
C PRO A 66 -10.53 22.02 17.92
N SER A 67 -10.01 22.65 18.98
CA SER A 67 -8.67 22.35 19.49
C SER A 67 -8.73 21.08 20.33
N SER A 68 -7.71 20.21 20.27
CA SER A 68 -7.57 19.14 21.25
C SER A 68 -7.19 19.71 22.61
N THR A 69 -8.20 19.99 23.43
CA THR A 69 -8.03 20.37 24.84
C THR A 69 -8.99 19.54 25.71
N GLY A 70 -8.45 18.53 26.40
CA GLY A 70 -9.15 17.83 27.47
C GLY A 70 -9.35 16.32 27.27
N VAL A 71 -8.26 15.54 27.38
CA VAL A 71 -8.31 14.21 28.01
C VAL A 71 -7.31 14.25 29.16
N GLU A 72 -7.73 14.85 30.28
CA GLU A 72 -7.09 14.66 31.58
C GLU A 72 -7.96 13.73 32.44
N SER A 73 -7.31 12.93 33.28
CA SER A 73 -7.86 12.04 34.30
C SER A 73 -8.88 10.98 33.84
N ASP A 74 -8.36 9.86 33.31
CA ASP A 74 -8.69 8.51 33.80
C ASP A 74 -7.41 7.65 33.80
N PHE A 75 -6.33 8.21 34.34
CA PHE A 75 -5.14 7.43 34.73
C PHE A 75 -5.40 6.85 36.13
N VAL A 76 -5.59 5.53 36.19
CA VAL A 76 -5.48 4.77 37.44
C VAL A 76 -4.00 4.45 37.63
N ASP A 77 -3.42 4.90 38.73
CA ASP A 77 -2.02 4.65 39.06
C ASP A 77 -1.72 3.14 39.08
N LEU A 78 -0.80 2.70 38.23
CA LEU A 78 -0.11 1.42 38.35
C LEU A 78 1.32 1.73 38.82
N ASP A 79 1.51 1.67 40.14
CA ASP A 79 2.79 1.86 40.80
C ASP A 79 3.82 0.86 40.29
N ILE A 80 4.77 1.33 39.46
CA ILE A 80 5.99 0.59 39.14
C ILE A 80 6.93 0.71 40.35
N VAL A 81 6.86 -0.27 41.24
CA VAL A 81 7.81 -0.40 42.35
C VAL A 81 9.15 -0.87 41.79
N SER A 82 10.11 0.05 41.75
CA SER A 82 11.53 -0.27 41.60
C SER A 82 12.08 -0.85 42.90
N ASP A 83 12.53 -2.10 42.89
CA ASP A 83 13.36 -2.68 43.95
C ASP A 83 14.69 -3.14 43.35
N ASP A 84 15.77 -2.48 43.75
CA ASP A 84 17.14 -2.87 43.42
C ASP A 84 17.98 -2.99 44.71
N GLU A 85 18.69 -4.11 44.79
CA GLU A 85 19.94 -4.35 45.54
C GLU A 85 20.02 -4.32 47.09
N GLN A 86 20.27 -5.53 47.61
CA GLN A 86 21.35 -5.88 48.57
C GLN A 86 21.45 -5.19 49.96
N SER A 87 21.39 -6.00 51.03
CA SER A 87 22.61 -6.54 51.69
C SER A 87 22.29 -7.25 53.02
N ALA A 88 23.29 -7.96 53.58
CA ALA A 88 23.14 -8.84 54.74
C ALA A 88 23.17 -8.10 56.09
N ASP A 89 22.53 -8.67 57.12
CA ASP A 89 23.29 -9.06 58.33
C ASP A 89 22.58 -10.13 59.20
N ALA A 90 23.31 -10.66 60.19
CA ALA A 90 22.95 -11.87 60.93
C ALA A 90 22.29 -11.67 62.32
N HIS A 91 21.93 -12.81 62.93
CA HIS A 91 21.67 -13.10 64.36
C HIS A 91 20.22 -13.28 64.85
N ASN A 92 19.89 -14.56 65.09
CA ASN A 92 19.61 -15.14 66.42
C ASN A 92 18.43 -14.58 67.24
N ASP A 93 17.37 -15.38 67.47
CA ASP A 93 17.28 -16.29 68.65
C ASP A 93 16.02 -17.20 68.61
N ASN A 94 16.06 -18.26 69.42
CA ASN A 94 15.00 -19.15 69.97
C ASN A 94 13.49 -18.72 69.88
N THR A 95 12.47 -19.61 69.89
CA THR A 95 12.32 -20.91 70.61
C THR A 95 11.05 -21.66 70.16
N ASP A 96 11.01 -22.99 70.35
CA ASP A 96 9.82 -23.86 70.62
C ASP A 96 8.60 -23.89 69.62
N GLU A 97 7.79 -24.95 69.51
CA GLU A 97 7.69 -26.20 70.28
C GLU A 97 7.25 -27.40 69.40
N ARG A 98 7.27 -28.62 69.97
CA ARG A 98 7.14 -29.91 69.26
C ARG A 98 5.70 -30.33 68.90
N LYS A 99 5.57 -31.23 67.92
CA LYS A 99 4.77 -32.46 68.10
C LYS A 99 5.18 -33.61 67.17
N GLU A 100 5.33 -34.81 67.75
CA GLU A 100 5.75 -36.05 67.10
C GLU A 100 4.59 -37.01 66.84
N SER A 101 4.68 -37.80 65.76
CA SER A 101 4.24 -39.22 65.65
C SER A 101 4.72 -39.74 64.28
N SER A 102 5.71 -40.63 64.15
CA SER A 102 5.76 -42.05 64.55
C SER A 102 4.63 -42.89 63.90
N ALA A 103 4.85 -44.00 63.17
CA ALA A 103 5.97 -44.95 63.24
C ALA A 103 6.29 -45.70 61.92
N MET A 104 7.55 -46.19 61.79
CA MET A 104 8.06 -47.52 61.36
C MET A 104 7.22 -48.36 60.35
N HIS A 105 7.75 -49.01 59.31
CA HIS A 105 8.93 -49.91 59.15
C HIS A 105 9.17 -50.13 57.60
N ASP A 106 10.23 -50.73 57.03
CA ASP A 106 11.45 -51.41 57.54
C ASP A 106 12.68 -51.20 56.60
N VAL A 107 13.22 -52.26 55.95
CA VAL A 107 14.56 -52.29 55.31
C VAL A 107 14.58 -52.90 53.89
N SER A 108 15.30 -52.27 52.96
CA SER A 108 16.26 -53.01 52.10
C SER A 108 17.43 -52.10 51.67
N LYS A 109 18.66 -52.64 51.68
CA LYS A 109 19.88 -51.94 51.25
C LYS A 109 20.22 -52.32 49.81
N THR A 110 20.60 -51.36 48.98
CA THR A 110 21.39 -51.61 47.76
C THR A 110 22.59 -50.67 47.67
N SER A 111 23.65 -51.17 47.03
CA SER A 111 24.98 -50.57 46.95
C SER A 111 25.02 -49.28 46.12
N THR A 112 25.54 -48.20 46.68
CA THR A 112 26.03 -47.05 45.89
C THR A 112 27.44 -47.32 45.40
N THR A 113 27.79 -46.89 44.19
CA THR A 113 29.15 -47.11 43.63
C THR A 113 30.16 -46.06 44.07
N GLY A 114 29.69 -44.99 44.73
CA GLY A 114 30.53 -43.90 45.23
C GLY A 114 30.91 -42.88 44.17
N ASN A 115 30.35 -42.99 42.96
CA ASN A 115 30.46 -41.99 41.90
C ASN A 115 29.09 -41.36 41.65
N ALA A 116 28.93 -40.11 42.09
CA ALA A 116 27.67 -39.37 42.03
C ALA A 116 27.10 -39.22 40.60
N PHE A 117 27.94 -39.27 39.56
CA PHE A 117 27.52 -39.18 38.17
C PHE A 117 26.91 -40.50 37.66
N VAL A 118 27.53 -41.64 38.00
CA VAL A 118 27.02 -42.97 37.65
C VAL A 118 25.76 -43.30 38.44
N ASP A 119 25.77 -43.03 39.75
CA ASP A 119 24.61 -43.18 40.63
C ASP A 119 23.46 -42.20 40.24
N ALA A 120 23.69 -41.21 39.35
CA ALA A 120 22.66 -40.33 38.76
C ALA A 120 22.13 -40.86 37.42
N LEU A 121 22.99 -41.38 36.53
CA LEU A 121 22.54 -42.10 35.33
C LEU A 121 21.66 -43.31 35.68
N ASP A 122 22.03 -44.07 36.71
CA ASP A 122 21.26 -45.24 37.17
C ASP A 122 19.93 -44.89 37.87
N ARG A 123 19.69 -43.60 38.17
CA ARG A 123 18.39 -43.05 38.59
C ARG A 123 17.58 -42.63 37.36
N ALA A 124 18.17 -41.85 36.46
CA ALA A 124 17.53 -41.44 35.21
C ALA A 124 17.08 -42.65 34.35
N ALA A 125 17.84 -43.76 34.39
CA ALA A 125 17.48 -45.00 33.70
C ALA A 125 16.36 -45.83 34.38
N LYS A 126 15.92 -45.47 35.59
CA LYS A 126 14.88 -46.20 36.35
C LYS A 126 13.54 -45.47 36.41
N ASP A 127 13.51 -44.15 36.25
CA ASP A 127 12.27 -43.35 36.16
C ASP A 127 11.65 -43.32 34.75
N ALA A 128 11.95 -44.34 33.92
CA ALA A 128 11.32 -44.56 32.62
C ALA A 128 9.89 -45.14 32.74
N THR A 129 9.02 -44.50 33.53
CA THR A 129 7.57 -44.73 33.54
C THR A 129 6.84 -43.47 33.14
N VAL A 130 6.46 -43.39 31.86
CA VAL A 130 5.71 -42.30 31.24
C VAL A 130 4.43 -41.97 32.02
N PRO A 131 4.27 -40.75 32.56
CA PRO A 131 2.96 -40.15 32.77
C PRO A 131 2.48 -39.57 31.43
N SER A 132 1.32 -39.98 30.97
CA SER A 132 0.70 -39.43 29.75
C SER A 132 0.00 -38.10 30.03
N SER A 133 0.74 -37.12 30.58
CA SER A 133 0.32 -35.74 30.76
C SER A 133 1.02 -34.87 29.72
N ARG A 134 0.21 -34.25 28.85
CA ARG A 134 0.61 -33.14 27.98
C ARG A 134 1.29 -32.08 28.86
N PRO A 135 2.44 -31.49 28.47
CA PRO A 135 3.06 -30.44 29.28
C PRO A 135 2.04 -29.32 29.53
N GLU A 136 2.00 -28.82 30.76
CA GLU A 136 1.09 -27.73 31.14
C GLU A 136 1.46 -26.50 30.30
N GLN A 137 0.60 -26.19 29.34
CA GLN A 137 0.81 -25.04 28.46
C GLN A 137 0.54 -23.78 29.27
N LEU A 138 1.53 -22.88 29.35
CA LEU A 138 1.37 -21.55 29.94
C LEU A 138 0.10 -20.90 29.40
N THR A 139 -0.70 -20.32 30.30
CA THR A 139 -1.95 -19.65 29.93
C THR A 139 -1.68 -18.42 29.06
N ALA A 140 -2.67 -18.00 28.28
CA ALA A 140 -2.56 -16.79 27.46
C ALA A 140 -2.23 -15.54 28.31
N GLU A 141 -2.72 -15.49 29.55
CA GLU A 141 -2.44 -14.42 30.52
C GLU A 141 -0.96 -14.43 30.97
N GLU A 142 -0.40 -15.60 31.31
CA GLU A 142 1.01 -15.75 31.69
C GLU A 142 1.99 -15.50 30.53
N LEU A 143 1.56 -15.78 29.29
CA LEU A 143 2.29 -15.42 28.08
C LEU A 143 2.23 -13.91 27.84
N ALA A 144 1.04 -13.30 27.89
CA ALA A 144 0.84 -11.87 27.67
C ALA A 144 1.62 -11.02 28.70
N ALA A 145 1.65 -11.44 29.97
CA ALA A 145 2.44 -10.81 31.03
C ALA A 145 3.96 -10.80 30.77
N ARG A 146 4.44 -11.58 29.80
CA ARG A 146 5.85 -11.66 29.37
C ARG A 146 6.07 -11.13 27.95
N ASN A 147 5.13 -10.35 27.42
CA ASN A 147 5.06 -9.91 26.01
C ASN A 147 5.13 -11.07 25.00
N ARG A 148 4.46 -12.20 25.27
CA ARG A 148 4.46 -13.39 24.38
C ARG A 148 3.07 -13.73 23.90
N THR A 149 2.99 -14.28 22.69
CA THR A 149 1.80 -14.91 22.13
C THR A 149 2.20 -16.17 21.34
N ARG A 150 1.23 -16.85 20.73
CA ARG A 150 1.45 -17.97 19.80
C ARG A 150 0.89 -17.62 18.43
N THR A 151 1.63 -17.94 17.37
CA THR A 151 1.15 -17.90 15.98
C THR A 151 0.05 -18.93 15.76
N GLU A 152 -0.72 -18.83 14.67
CA GLU A 152 -1.72 -19.85 14.30
C GLU A 152 -1.12 -21.28 14.20
N LYS A 153 0.16 -21.39 13.82
CA LYS A 153 0.91 -22.67 13.75
C LYS A 153 1.49 -23.13 15.10
N GLY A 154 1.18 -22.43 16.19
CA GLY A 154 1.58 -22.74 17.56
C GLY A 154 2.99 -22.29 17.94
N GLY A 155 3.71 -21.59 17.06
CA GLY A 155 5.03 -21.04 17.34
C GLY A 155 4.98 -19.88 18.33
N VAL A 156 5.93 -19.81 19.27
CA VAL A 156 5.98 -18.72 20.25
C VAL A 156 6.64 -17.49 19.62
N THR A 157 6.00 -16.34 19.76
CA THR A 157 6.37 -15.04 19.18
C THR A 157 6.08 -13.92 20.18
N PHE A 158 6.52 -12.68 19.93
CA PHE A 158 6.21 -11.55 20.82
C PHE A 158 4.79 -11.03 20.58
N LYS A 159 4.14 -10.44 21.60
CA LYS A 159 2.81 -9.83 21.45
C LYS A 159 2.90 -8.48 20.74
N SER A 160 3.92 -7.68 21.07
CA SER A 160 4.23 -6.37 20.49
C SER A 160 5.75 -6.22 20.35
N THR A 161 6.21 -5.31 19.49
CA THR A 161 7.64 -4.96 19.40
C THR A 161 8.16 -4.14 20.59
N LEU A 162 7.31 -3.83 21.58
CA LEU A 162 7.56 -2.90 22.70
C LEU A 162 7.78 -1.44 22.27
N SER A 163 7.43 -1.08 21.03
CA SER A 163 7.50 0.29 20.50
C SER A 163 6.24 0.59 19.69
N PRO A 164 5.33 1.46 20.18
CA PRO A 164 4.11 1.83 19.45
C PRO A 164 4.37 2.40 18.05
N LEU A 165 5.48 3.11 17.87
CA LEU A 165 5.90 3.62 16.55
C LEU A 165 6.27 2.49 15.58
N LEU A 166 6.93 1.44 16.06
CA LEU A 166 7.32 0.29 15.24
C LEU A 166 6.13 -0.65 14.98
N ASP A 167 5.23 -0.81 15.95
CA ASP A 167 3.98 -1.55 15.77
C ASP A 167 3.11 -0.86 14.70
N LEU A 168 2.91 0.46 14.80
CA LEU A 168 2.18 1.24 13.78
C LEU A 168 2.89 1.22 12.41
N PHE A 169 4.21 1.32 12.40
CA PHE A 169 5.00 1.22 11.17
C PHE A 169 4.77 -0.13 10.48
N ASN A 170 4.57 -1.22 11.21
CA ASN A 170 4.38 -2.55 10.62
C ASN A 170 2.91 -2.94 10.34
N LYS A 171 1.90 -2.19 10.81
CA LYS A 171 0.49 -2.46 10.47
C LYS A 171 0.23 -2.48 8.94
N ILE A 172 -0.49 -3.51 8.49
CA ILE A 172 -0.97 -3.70 7.11
C ILE A 172 -2.50 -3.52 7.09
N ASP A 173 -3.06 -3.20 5.92
CA ASP A 173 -4.51 -3.18 5.70
C ASP A 173 -5.04 -4.59 5.39
N THR A 174 -5.39 -5.35 6.43
CA THR A 174 -6.33 -6.48 6.33
C THR A 174 -7.64 -5.95 5.75
N ASN A 175 -7.86 -6.27 4.48
CA ASN A 175 -9.11 -6.03 3.79
C ASN A 175 -9.77 -7.41 3.71
N ASP A 176 -10.28 -7.86 4.84
CA ASP A 176 -10.89 -9.17 4.99
C ASP A 176 -12.32 -9.12 4.43
N ASP A 177 -12.41 -8.81 3.12
CA ASP A 177 -13.57 -9.14 2.28
C ASP A 177 -13.53 -10.66 2.03
N ASP A 178 -13.73 -11.47 3.07
CA ASP A 178 -14.21 -12.85 2.91
C ASP A 178 -15.70 -12.80 2.52
N ASP A 179 -15.95 -12.20 1.35
CA ASP A 179 -17.20 -12.12 0.58
C ASP A 179 -17.58 -13.52 0.00
N ASP A 180 -17.22 -14.62 0.68
CA ASP A 180 -17.75 -15.95 0.37
C ASP A 180 -19.19 -16.03 0.95
N ASP A 181 -20.17 -16.25 0.06
CA ASP A 181 -21.63 -16.20 0.32
C ASP A 181 -22.16 -17.32 1.27
N ASP A 182 -21.57 -17.53 2.45
CA ASP A 182 -22.09 -18.43 3.50
C ASP A 182 -22.72 -17.62 4.66
N ASP A 183 -24.04 -17.78 4.85
CA ASP A 183 -24.88 -17.08 5.83
C ASP A 183 -24.57 -17.49 7.31
N ASP A 184 -23.47 -17.02 7.92
CA ASP A 184 -23.24 -17.12 9.38
C ASP A 184 -22.74 -15.76 9.98
N ASP A 185 -23.26 -15.39 11.15
CA ASP A 185 -23.22 -14.03 11.74
C ASP A 185 -21.87 -13.63 12.42
N ASP A 186 -20.75 -13.56 11.70
CA ASP A 186 -19.43 -13.10 12.25
C ASP A 186 -19.07 -11.65 11.83
N ASP A 187 -19.99 -10.70 12.02
CA ASP A 187 -19.77 -9.23 11.87
C ASP A 187 -18.75 -8.65 12.91
N ASP A 188 -18.26 -9.45 13.87
CA ASP A 188 -17.48 -9.01 15.04
C ASP A 188 -15.97 -8.78 14.75
N ASP A 189 -15.34 -9.49 13.80
CA ASP A 189 -13.88 -9.41 13.56
C ASP A 189 -13.45 -8.04 12.95
N ASP A 190 -14.33 -7.36 12.20
CA ASP A 190 -14.03 -6.11 11.46
C ASP A 190 -13.99 -4.87 12.40
N ASP A 191 -14.71 -4.89 13.52
CA ASP A 191 -14.67 -3.81 14.54
C ASP A 191 -13.48 -3.98 15.51
N ASP A 192 -13.07 -5.23 15.83
CA ASP A 192 -11.86 -5.53 16.63
C ASP A 192 -10.58 -4.97 15.97
N ASP A 193 -10.45 -5.15 14.65
CA ASP A 193 -9.28 -4.68 13.89
C ASP A 193 -9.22 -3.15 13.78
N ARG A 194 -10.40 -2.52 13.73
CA ARG A 194 -10.57 -1.07 13.76
C ARG A 194 -10.20 -0.47 15.12
N GLU A 195 -10.60 -1.10 16.23
CA GLU A 195 -10.21 -0.68 17.58
C GLU A 195 -8.70 -0.87 17.80
N ALA A 196 -8.13 -2.00 17.37
CA ALA A 196 -6.69 -2.26 17.45
C ALA A 196 -5.85 -1.24 16.67
N LEU A 197 -6.29 -0.79 15.49
CA LEU A 197 -5.63 0.29 14.74
C LEU A 197 -5.79 1.65 15.44
N ALA A 198 -6.96 1.94 16.03
CA ALA A 198 -7.22 3.21 16.70
C ALA A 198 -6.39 3.38 17.99
N GLU A 199 -6.21 2.31 18.76
CA GLU A 199 -5.37 2.32 19.96
C GLU A 199 -3.88 2.40 19.59
N CYS A 200 -3.43 1.63 18.59
CA CYS A 200 -2.06 1.71 18.08
C CYS A 200 -1.69 3.12 17.58
N LEU A 201 -2.60 3.81 16.89
CA LEU A 201 -2.43 5.22 16.49
C LEU A 201 -2.35 6.16 17.70
N LYS A 202 -3.16 5.93 18.74
CA LYS A 202 -3.19 6.71 19.99
C LYS A 202 -1.90 6.55 20.79
N GLU A 203 -1.41 5.33 20.98
CA GLU A 203 -0.14 5.05 21.65
C GLU A 203 1.04 5.63 20.88
N ALA A 204 1.11 5.43 19.55
CA ALA A 204 2.16 6.00 18.70
C ALA A 204 2.17 7.53 18.76
N TRP A 205 1.00 8.17 18.71
CA TRP A 205 0.87 9.63 18.76
C TRP A 205 1.29 10.21 20.12
N ALA A 206 1.04 9.49 21.21
CA ALA A 206 1.48 9.87 22.55
C ALA A 206 3.00 9.79 22.71
N VAL A 207 3.68 8.88 22.00
CA VAL A 207 5.15 8.79 21.95
C VAL A 207 5.74 9.91 21.08
N ASP A 208 5.34 9.99 19.81
CA ASP A 208 5.76 11.06 18.89
C ASP A 208 4.68 11.28 17.80
N SER A 209 3.92 12.37 17.97
CA SER A 209 2.88 12.81 17.04
C SER A 209 3.42 13.16 15.64
N LEU A 210 4.62 13.74 15.51
CA LEU A 210 5.19 14.10 14.21
C LEU A 210 5.66 12.85 13.47
N THR A 211 6.32 11.93 14.16
CA THR A 211 6.73 10.65 13.56
C THR A 211 5.53 9.79 13.22
N THR A 212 4.50 9.77 14.06
CA THR A 212 3.21 9.13 13.75
C THR A 212 2.59 9.73 12.48
N LEU A 213 2.51 11.06 12.35
CA LEU A 213 2.04 11.73 11.14
C LEU A 213 2.87 11.34 9.90
N LYS A 214 4.20 11.24 10.03
CA LYS A 214 5.08 10.80 8.95
C LYS A 214 4.85 9.34 8.57
N ILE A 215 4.62 8.43 9.53
CA ILE A 215 4.24 7.03 9.27
C ILE A 215 2.90 6.95 8.50
N ILE A 216 1.92 7.79 8.85
CA ILE A 216 0.64 7.88 8.13
C ILE A 216 0.87 8.37 6.68
N PHE A 217 1.74 9.34 6.43
CA PHE A 217 2.07 9.74 5.05
C PHE A 217 2.93 8.70 4.31
N LEU A 218 3.76 7.94 5.02
CA LEU A 218 4.53 6.83 4.47
C LEU A 218 3.62 5.67 4.03
N SER A 219 2.57 5.32 4.78
CA SER A 219 1.62 4.28 4.36
C SER A 219 1.05 4.59 2.97
N ARG A 220 0.69 5.86 2.70
CA ARG A 220 0.21 6.30 1.38
C ARG A 220 1.29 6.46 0.32
N SER A 221 2.51 6.84 0.67
CA SER A 221 3.52 7.32 -0.28
C SER A 221 3.85 6.29 -1.38
N ILE A 222 3.43 6.55 -2.63
CA ILE A 222 3.57 5.60 -3.77
C ILE A 222 5.04 5.32 -4.11
N HIS A 223 5.90 6.30 -3.87
CA HIS A 223 7.27 6.33 -4.38
C HIS A 223 8.33 6.00 -3.33
N LEU A 224 8.00 6.16 -2.05
CA LEU A 224 8.89 5.95 -0.90
C LEU A 224 8.34 4.91 0.09
N GLY A 225 7.01 4.81 0.23
CA GLY A 225 6.38 3.97 1.24
C GLY A 225 5.47 2.89 0.66
N ARG A 226 4.39 2.54 1.37
CA ARG A 226 3.59 1.33 1.04
C ARG A 226 2.60 1.51 -0.11
N GLY A 227 2.12 2.73 -0.37
CA GLY A 227 1.07 2.97 -1.37
C GLY A 227 -0.34 2.52 -0.92
N GLU A 228 -0.50 2.12 0.34
CA GLU A 228 -1.71 1.57 0.94
C GLU A 228 -2.78 2.65 1.09
N ARG A 229 -3.77 2.58 0.20
CA ARG A 229 -4.80 3.62 0.10
C ARG A 229 -5.92 3.45 1.13
N GLY A 230 -6.28 2.22 1.48
CA GLY A 230 -7.34 1.91 2.45
C GLY A 230 -6.91 2.31 3.86
N LEU A 231 -5.82 1.71 4.35
CA LEU A 231 -5.16 2.07 5.62
C LEU A 231 -4.94 3.58 5.75
N PHE A 232 -4.44 4.26 4.71
CA PHE A 232 -4.30 5.72 4.77
C PHE A 232 -5.63 6.45 5.01
N TYR A 233 -6.74 6.01 4.40
CA TYR A 233 -8.04 6.63 4.65
C TYR A 233 -8.58 6.30 6.06
N LYS A 234 -8.32 5.09 6.58
CA LYS A 234 -8.59 4.73 7.99
C LYS A 234 -7.78 5.63 8.94
N GLN A 235 -6.47 5.78 8.72
CA GLN A 235 -5.58 6.65 9.50
C GLN A 235 -5.95 8.15 9.41
N LEU A 236 -6.34 8.64 8.22
CA LEU A 236 -6.83 10.02 8.07
C LEU A 236 -8.21 10.23 8.70
N ALA A 237 -9.04 9.19 8.85
CA ALA A 237 -10.29 9.30 9.61
C ALA A 237 -10.01 9.50 11.10
N TRP A 238 -9.08 8.73 11.67
CA TRP A 238 -8.60 8.90 13.05
C TRP A 238 -8.05 10.32 13.28
N LEU A 239 -7.20 10.82 12.38
CA LEU A 239 -6.74 12.22 12.43
C LEU A 239 -7.91 13.21 12.29
N GLY A 240 -8.89 12.95 11.43
CA GLY A 240 -10.06 13.81 11.27
C GLY A 240 -10.93 13.91 12.54
N GLU A 241 -10.96 12.85 13.35
CA GLU A 241 -11.69 12.83 14.61
C GLU A 241 -10.87 13.46 15.76
N LYS A 242 -9.60 13.09 15.92
CA LYS A 242 -8.77 13.46 17.08
C LYS A 242 -7.92 14.72 16.86
N HIS A 243 -7.40 14.92 15.65
CA HIS A 243 -6.44 15.98 15.28
C HIS A 243 -6.84 16.68 13.95
N PRO A 244 -8.03 17.31 13.90
CA PRO A 244 -8.62 17.79 12.65
C PRO A 244 -7.85 18.94 11.99
N ARG A 245 -7.11 19.77 12.74
CA ARG A 245 -6.28 20.83 12.16
C ARG A 245 -5.04 20.25 11.50
N THR A 246 -4.44 19.23 12.10
CA THR A 246 -3.29 18.50 11.59
C THR A 246 -3.66 17.72 10.33
N LEU A 247 -4.83 17.05 10.29
CA LEU A 247 -5.35 16.50 9.04
C LEU A 247 -5.40 17.57 7.95
N LEU A 248 -6.06 18.69 8.23
CA LEU A 248 -6.35 19.72 7.24
C LEU A 248 -5.09 20.42 6.71
N GLY A 249 -4.20 20.83 7.61
CA GLY A 249 -2.98 21.58 7.28
C GLY A 249 -1.94 20.78 6.50
N ASN A 250 -2.07 19.45 6.44
CA ASN A 250 -1.17 18.59 5.66
C ASN A 250 -1.77 18.06 4.35
N LEU A 251 -3.03 18.37 4.02
CA LEU A 251 -3.70 17.82 2.82
C LEU A 251 -2.99 18.16 1.50
N GLU A 252 -2.35 19.32 1.39
CA GLU A 252 -1.69 19.71 0.14
C GLU A 252 -0.48 18.83 -0.20
N TRP A 253 0.19 18.27 0.80
CA TRP A 253 1.38 17.42 0.65
C TRP A 253 1.05 16.07 0.01
N VAL A 254 -0.22 15.67 0.02
CA VAL A 254 -0.71 14.50 -0.74
C VAL A 254 -0.54 14.71 -2.26
N VAL A 255 -0.53 15.97 -2.74
CA VAL A 255 -0.57 16.32 -4.18
C VAL A 255 0.57 17.23 -4.68
N ARG A 256 1.30 17.92 -3.78
CA ARG A 256 2.53 18.68 -4.11
C ARG A 256 3.69 17.75 -4.51
N ARG A 257 4.62 18.23 -5.33
CA ARG A 257 5.66 17.41 -6.00
C ARG A 257 6.91 17.27 -5.14
N VAL A 258 6.76 16.80 -3.91
CA VAL A 258 7.81 16.84 -2.88
C VAL A 258 8.79 15.66 -2.92
N VAL A 259 8.49 14.61 -3.69
CA VAL A 259 9.36 13.43 -3.82
C VAL A 259 10.25 13.54 -5.06
N ARG A 260 11.56 13.38 -4.90
CA ARG A 260 12.51 13.33 -6.01
C ARG A 260 12.22 12.17 -6.95
N LYS A 261 12.43 12.40 -8.25
CA LYS A 261 12.36 11.39 -9.28
C LYS A 261 13.75 11.16 -9.85
N ASP A 262 14.33 10.01 -9.54
CA ASP A 262 15.66 9.61 -10.00
C ASP A 262 15.69 9.67 -11.55
N ALA A 263 16.47 10.60 -12.07
CA ALA A 263 16.47 10.95 -13.48
C ALA A 263 17.65 10.30 -14.21
N LYS A 264 17.38 9.61 -15.32
CA LYS A 264 18.42 8.99 -16.15
C LYS A 264 19.43 10.02 -16.65
N GLY A 265 20.68 9.94 -16.18
CA GLY A 265 21.86 10.46 -16.86
C GLY A 265 21.85 11.96 -17.18
N GLY A 266 21.12 12.76 -16.40
CA GLY A 266 21.33 14.20 -16.34
C GLY A 266 22.60 14.49 -15.54
N ASN A 267 23.37 15.49 -15.98
CA ASN A 267 24.62 15.90 -15.33
C ASN A 267 24.40 16.09 -13.81
N GLU A 268 25.28 15.55 -12.95
CA GLU A 268 25.18 15.54 -11.48
C GLU A 268 25.43 16.93 -10.83
N GLY A 269 24.91 18.00 -11.46
CA GLY A 269 25.19 19.39 -11.11
C GLY A 269 24.02 20.37 -11.28
N GLU A 270 22.83 19.93 -11.70
CA GLU A 270 21.58 20.72 -11.62
C GLU A 270 20.63 20.17 -10.54
N GLY A 271 21.18 19.92 -9.35
CA GLY A 271 20.37 19.72 -8.15
C GLY A 271 19.72 21.03 -7.74
N VAL A 272 18.43 21.23 -8.07
CA VAL A 272 17.70 22.41 -7.60
C VAL A 272 17.50 22.29 -6.09
N VAL A 273 18.04 23.29 -5.42
CA VAL A 273 18.21 23.45 -3.98
C VAL A 273 16.89 23.29 -3.22
N VAL A 274 16.84 22.34 -2.27
CA VAL A 274 15.93 22.46 -1.12
C VAL A 274 16.47 23.61 -0.28
N GLN A 275 15.92 24.81 -0.47
CA GLN A 275 16.38 25.97 0.28
C GLN A 275 15.72 25.96 1.65
N LYS A 276 16.34 25.23 2.60
CA LYS A 276 16.17 25.55 4.02
C LYS A 276 16.58 27.01 4.19
N VAL A 277 15.61 27.91 4.33
CA VAL A 277 15.84 29.32 4.63
C VAL A 277 16.24 29.42 6.09
N GLY A 278 17.53 29.17 6.35
CA GLY A 278 18.15 29.42 7.64
C GLY A 278 18.56 30.88 7.77
N ASP A 279 18.02 31.55 8.79
CA ASP A 279 18.59 32.70 9.52
C ASP A 279 19.50 33.64 8.71
N GLY A 280 18.87 34.50 7.90
CA GLY A 280 19.50 35.68 7.31
C GLY A 280 18.81 36.95 7.76
N ASP A 281 19.47 37.75 8.61
CA ASP A 281 19.03 39.11 8.94
C ASP A 281 18.95 39.98 7.66
N GLY A 282 17.73 40.25 7.16
CA GLY A 282 17.56 41.05 5.94
C GLY A 282 16.12 41.17 5.44
N ASP A 283 15.43 42.24 5.88
CA ASP A 283 14.58 43.07 5.04
C ASP A 283 13.44 42.42 4.20
N GLY A 284 12.50 41.73 4.86
CA GLY A 284 11.08 41.91 4.53
C GLY A 284 10.52 41.35 3.22
N GLU A 285 11.09 40.28 2.66
CA GLU A 285 10.34 39.39 1.74
C GLU A 285 9.89 38.13 2.48
N GLY A 286 8.63 37.71 2.26
CA GLY A 286 8.05 36.58 2.99
C GLY A 286 8.72 35.25 2.64
N VAL A 287 9.04 34.46 3.66
CA VAL A 287 9.63 33.11 3.49
C VAL A 287 8.66 32.25 2.69
N VAL A 288 9.04 31.91 1.46
CA VAL A 288 8.30 30.96 0.63
C VAL A 288 8.85 29.56 0.91
N ASP A 289 8.12 28.79 1.71
CA ASP A 289 8.34 27.36 1.99
C ASP A 289 8.13 26.53 0.69
N ASP A 290 9.04 26.64 -0.29
CA ASP A 290 8.96 25.90 -1.54
C ASP A 290 9.65 24.53 -1.46
N TYR A 291 8.89 23.56 -0.94
CA TYR A 291 9.26 22.15 -0.91
C TYR A 291 9.00 21.42 -2.26
N ASP A 292 8.52 22.08 -3.31
CA ASP A 292 8.28 21.41 -4.60
C ASP A 292 9.60 21.08 -5.31
N VAL A 293 9.79 19.80 -5.63
CA VAL A 293 10.95 19.32 -6.38
C VAL A 293 10.71 19.48 -7.89
N VAL A 294 11.68 20.05 -8.59
CA VAL A 294 11.67 20.14 -10.06
C VAL A 294 11.66 18.74 -10.68
N ASN A 295 10.70 18.47 -11.56
CA ASN A 295 10.38 17.13 -12.08
C ASN A 295 9.98 16.06 -11.04
N GLY A 296 9.69 16.49 -9.80
CA GLY A 296 9.26 15.63 -8.70
C GLY A 296 7.87 15.01 -8.88
N VAL A 297 7.53 14.13 -7.95
CA VAL A 297 6.26 13.41 -7.85
C VAL A 297 5.65 13.59 -6.46
N ALA A 298 4.37 13.27 -6.28
CA ALA A 298 3.64 13.47 -5.04
C ALA A 298 3.51 12.15 -4.25
N HIS A 299 3.26 12.23 -2.94
CA HIS A 299 2.98 11.02 -2.14
C HIS A 299 1.76 10.26 -2.63
N GLY A 300 0.71 10.98 -3.02
CA GLY A 300 -0.56 10.40 -3.49
C GLY A 300 -1.01 10.98 -4.84
N TYR A 301 -2.31 10.94 -5.06
CA TYR A 301 -2.98 11.49 -6.23
C TYR A 301 -4.03 12.51 -5.83
N TRP A 302 -4.35 13.42 -6.74
CA TRP A 302 -5.52 14.30 -6.64
C TRP A 302 -6.85 13.55 -6.44
N LYS A 303 -6.94 12.26 -6.77
CA LYS A 303 -8.11 11.41 -6.47
C LYS A 303 -8.28 11.17 -4.96
N ASP A 304 -7.19 11.12 -4.19
CA ASP A 304 -7.24 10.85 -2.75
C ASP A 304 -8.03 11.93 -2.01
N LEU A 305 -7.75 13.21 -2.30
CA LEU A 305 -8.53 14.34 -1.79
C LEU A 305 -10.03 14.19 -2.07
N LEU A 306 -10.40 13.81 -3.30
CA LEU A 306 -11.80 13.60 -3.67
C LEU A 306 -12.42 12.39 -2.98
N ASN A 307 -11.65 11.33 -2.73
CA ASN A 307 -12.12 10.15 -2.02
C ASN A 307 -12.37 10.45 -0.53
N ILE A 308 -11.42 11.11 0.15
CA ILE A 308 -11.55 11.59 1.55
C ILE A 308 -12.81 12.47 1.69
N LEU A 309 -13.05 13.37 0.73
CA LEU A 309 -14.24 14.21 0.74
C LEU A 309 -15.55 13.43 0.54
N VAL A 310 -15.55 12.37 -0.27
CA VAL A 310 -16.72 11.48 -0.44
C VAL A 310 -17.01 10.71 0.84
N LEU A 311 -15.98 10.13 1.48
CA LEU A 311 -16.12 9.46 2.78
C LEU A 311 -16.68 10.42 3.84
N SER A 312 -16.14 11.64 3.91
CA SER A 312 -16.63 12.70 4.80
C SER A 312 -18.10 13.10 4.51
N ALA A 313 -18.50 13.16 3.24
CA ALA A 313 -19.87 13.48 2.85
C ALA A 313 -20.89 12.40 3.26
N GLU A 314 -20.54 11.13 3.08
CA GLU A 314 -21.38 9.97 3.44
C GLU A 314 -21.27 9.58 4.93
N ALA A 315 -20.55 10.36 5.74
CA ALA A 315 -20.28 10.07 7.15
C ALA A 315 -19.53 8.75 7.41
N LYS A 316 -18.72 8.33 6.43
CA LYS A 316 -17.89 7.12 6.39
C LYS A 316 -16.38 7.44 6.38
N LEU A 317 -16.02 8.56 7.01
CA LEU A 317 -14.63 8.90 7.34
C LEU A 317 -14.49 8.67 8.86
N ASP A 318 -14.59 7.40 9.25
CA ASP A 318 -14.84 6.89 10.61
C ASP A 318 -14.02 5.62 10.94
N MET A 319 -12.99 5.35 10.14
CA MET A 319 -12.14 4.15 10.13
C MET A 319 -12.77 2.85 9.60
N SER A 320 -14.05 2.83 9.20
CA SER A 320 -14.63 1.65 8.49
C SER A 320 -14.06 1.48 7.07
N ASP A 321 -14.27 0.32 6.42
CA ASP A 321 -13.78 0.10 5.05
C ASP A 321 -14.24 1.22 4.08
N PRO A 322 -13.30 1.98 3.49
CA PRO A 322 -13.66 3.05 2.57
C PRO A 322 -14.26 2.54 1.25
N ASP A 323 -14.04 1.28 0.86
CA ASP A 323 -14.57 0.73 -0.39
C ASP A 323 -16.09 0.44 -0.32
N GLN A 324 -16.68 0.26 0.88
CA GLN A 324 -18.14 0.30 1.15
C GLN A 324 -18.84 1.50 0.50
N VAL A 325 -18.12 2.61 0.31
CA VAL A 325 -18.59 3.82 -0.40
C VAL A 325 -17.89 4.01 -1.74
N LEU A 326 -16.56 3.82 -1.81
CA LEU A 326 -15.75 4.20 -2.97
C LEU A 326 -15.81 3.20 -4.14
N LYS A 327 -16.13 1.93 -3.88
CA LYS A 327 -16.31 0.88 -4.91
C LYS A 327 -17.76 0.45 -5.09
N ARG A 328 -18.62 0.58 -4.07
CA ARG A 328 -20.04 0.19 -4.13
C ARG A 328 -20.73 0.79 -5.35
N ASP A 329 -21.10 -0.07 -6.31
CA ASP A 329 -21.69 0.37 -7.56
C ASP A 329 -23.07 0.98 -7.28
N VAL A 330 -23.18 2.31 -7.47
CA VAL A 330 -24.43 3.07 -7.33
C VAL A 330 -25.44 2.76 -8.46
N ARG A 331 -25.31 1.59 -9.07
CA ARG A 331 -26.35 0.80 -9.75
C ARG A 331 -26.85 -0.29 -8.78
N PRO A 332 -27.43 0.06 -7.61
CA PRO A 332 -27.75 -0.91 -6.57
C PRO A 332 -28.74 -1.94 -7.10
N ALA A 333 -28.41 -3.23 -6.98
CA ALA A 333 -29.31 -4.38 -7.12
C ALA A 333 -30.40 -4.20 -8.21
N ALA A 334 -30.01 -3.65 -9.37
CA ALA A 334 -30.98 -3.11 -10.31
C ALA A 334 -31.68 -4.21 -11.12
N LYS A 335 -31.25 -5.46 -10.93
CA LYS A 335 -31.99 -6.67 -11.27
C LYS A 335 -32.87 -7.12 -10.11
N ASP A 336 -32.31 -7.25 -8.91
CA ASP A 336 -32.93 -7.97 -7.79
C ASP A 336 -34.04 -7.14 -7.14
N GLN A 337 -33.78 -5.86 -6.84
CA GLN A 337 -34.83 -4.92 -6.43
C GLN A 337 -35.82 -4.68 -7.57
N ALA A 338 -35.40 -4.69 -8.84
CA ALA A 338 -36.34 -4.57 -9.96
C ALA A 338 -37.18 -5.84 -10.19
N GLN A 339 -36.69 -7.02 -9.78
CA GLN A 339 -37.42 -8.29 -9.79
C GLN A 339 -38.41 -8.33 -8.62
N MET A 340 -38.03 -7.88 -7.43
CA MET A 340 -38.95 -7.68 -6.29
C MET A 340 -40.02 -6.62 -6.60
N ASP A 341 -39.63 -5.47 -7.15
CA ASP A 341 -40.56 -4.41 -7.56
C ASP A 341 -41.48 -4.90 -8.71
N ALA A 342 -40.96 -5.70 -9.66
CA ALA A 342 -41.75 -6.30 -10.73
C ALA A 342 -42.73 -7.38 -10.21
N ALA A 343 -42.35 -8.14 -9.19
CA ALA A 343 -43.25 -9.08 -8.50
C ALA A 343 -44.37 -8.31 -7.79
N SER A 344 -44.05 -7.26 -7.01
CA SER A 344 -45.02 -6.39 -6.34
C SER A 344 -45.96 -5.69 -7.33
N LEU A 345 -45.43 -5.24 -8.48
CA LEU A 345 -46.23 -4.69 -9.58
C LEU A 345 -47.10 -5.77 -10.23
N GLY A 346 -46.61 -7.00 -10.37
CA GLY A 346 -47.38 -8.14 -10.86
C GLY A 346 -48.61 -8.45 -10.00
N GLU A 347 -48.47 -8.42 -8.67
CA GLU A 347 -49.58 -8.63 -7.73
C GLU A 347 -50.60 -7.48 -7.76
N LYS A 348 -50.14 -6.23 -7.73
CA LYS A 348 -51.02 -5.04 -7.84
C LYS A 348 -51.74 -5.00 -9.20
N TRP A 349 -51.07 -5.41 -10.27
CA TRP A 349 -51.66 -5.52 -11.61
C TRP A 349 -52.67 -6.67 -11.71
N ALA A 350 -52.42 -7.82 -11.06
CA ALA A 350 -53.38 -8.91 -10.97
C ALA A 350 -54.66 -8.51 -10.20
N ALA A 351 -54.52 -7.68 -9.16
CA ALA A 351 -55.67 -7.09 -8.46
C ALA A 351 -56.44 -6.08 -9.35
N GLN A 352 -55.74 -5.20 -10.06
CA GLN A 352 -56.37 -4.18 -10.92
C GLN A 352 -57.05 -4.79 -12.17
N LYS A 353 -56.47 -5.84 -12.74
CA LYS A 353 -57.02 -6.59 -13.89
C LYS A 353 -58.23 -7.47 -13.51
N ARG A 354 -58.45 -7.74 -12.22
CA ARG A 354 -59.70 -8.30 -11.69
C ARG A 354 -60.81 -7.26 -11.55
N GLN A 355 -60.50 -5.96 -11.52
CA GLN A 355 -61.47 -4.87 -11.41
C GLN A 355 -61.79 -4.21 -12.76
N SER A 356 -60.82 -4.09 -13.67
CA SER A 356 -61.02 -3.50 -15.00
C SER A 356 -61.18 -4.57 -16.07
N GLY A 357 -62.38 -4.66 -16.65
CA GLY A 357 -62.74 -5.65 -17.64
C GLY A 357 -62.06 -5.45 -19.00
N ASN A 358 -60.99 -6.23 -19.26
CA ASN A 358 -60.50 -6.62 -20.59
C ASN A 358 -60.41 -5.54 -21.69
N GLU A 359 -59.81 -4.39 -21.40
CA GLU A 359 -59.31 -3.48 -22.45
C GLU A 359 -57.83 -3.76 -22.79
N LYS A 360 -57.50 -3.71 -24.08
CA LYS A 360 -56.14 -3.99 -24.60
C LYS A 360 -55.26 -2.73 -24.56
N ILE A 361 -54.51 -2.56 -23.47
CA ILE A 361 -53.43 -1.57 -23.39
C ILE A 361 -52.28 -1.98 -24.32
N SER A 362 -51.62 -1.00 -24.97
CA SER A 362 -50.56 -1.25 -25.94
C SER A 362 -49.17 -1.47 -25.30
N ASN A 363 -48.29 -2.22 -25.98
CA ASN A 363 -46.93 -2.49 -25.46
C ASN A 363 -46.02 -1.25 -25.37
N ASP A 364 -46.26 -0.23 -26.20
CA ASP A 364 -45.46 1.00 -26.19
C ASP A 364 -45.76 1.88 -24.96
N GLU A 365 -47.03 2.00 -24.57
CA GLU A 365 -47.44 2.71 -23.35
C GLU A 365 -46.83 2.04 -22.11
N ASN A 366 -46.87 0.71 -22.05
CA ASN A 366 -46.30 -0.10 -20.97
C ASN A 366 -44.79 0.15 -20.79
N THR A 367 -44.06 0.30 -21.90
CA THR A 367 -42.62 0.62 -21.89
C THR A 367 -42.33 2.07 -21.48
N SER A 368 -43.27 3.00 -21.74
CA SER A 368 -43.12 4.42 -21.39
C SER A 368 -43.23 4.67 -19.87
N GLY A 369 -44.22 4.07 -19.21
CA GLY A 369 -44.45 4.25 -17.77
C GLY A 369 -43.32 3.70 -16.90
N GLN A 370 -42.76 2.54 -17.26
CA GLN A 370 -41.57 1.99 -16.58
C GLN A 370 -40.36 2.94 -16.70
N ARG A 371 -40.10 3.49 -17.90
CA ARG A 371 -39.01 4.46 -18.12
C ARG A 371 -39.21 5.74 -17.31
N GLU A 372 -40.45 6.20 -17.14
CA GLU A 372 -40.77 7.35 -16.31
C GLU A 372 -40.57 7.06 -14.82
N PHE A 373 -41.03 5.91 -14.32
CA PHE A 373 -40.79 5.47 -12.95
C PHE A 373 -39.28 5.44 -12.60
N PHE A 374 -38.44 4.82 -13.43
CA PHE A 374 -36.99 4.81 -13.21
C PHE A 374 -36.36 6.21 -13.26
N ARG A 375 -36.86 7.11 -14.13
CA ARG A 375 -36.40 8.52 -14.17
C ARG A 375 -36.80 9.28 -12.91
N SER A 376 -38.02 9.06 -12.40
CA SER A 376 -38.52 9.69 -11.17
C SER A 376 -37.80 9.17 -9.94
N ARG A 377 -37.57 7.85 -9.80
CA ARG A 377 -36.74 7.28 -8.73
C ARG A 377 -35.31 7.82 -8.76
N LYS A 378 -34.70 7.91 -9.95
CA LYS A 378 -33.37 8.53 -10.11
C LYS A 378 -33.37 10.00 -9.66
N ARG A 379 -34.37 10.79 -10.05
CA ARG A 379 -34.50 12.21 -9.64
C ARG A 379 -34.65 12.35 -8.13
N LEU A 380 -35.45 11.49 -7.49
CA LEU A 380 -35.61 11.47 -6.04
C LEU A 380 -34.28 11.15 -5.35
N ASN A 381 -33.57 10.11 -5.78
CA ASN A 381 -32.25 9.78 -5.22
C ASN A 381 -31.22 10.90 -5.44
N GLU A 382 -31.26 11.60 -6.57
CA GLU A 382 -30.40 12.77 -6.84
C GLU A 382 -30.81 13.99 -6.00
N ALA A 383 -32.08 14.15 -5.62
CA ALA A 383 -32.55 15.20 -4.72
C ALA A 383 -32.22 14.91 -3.25
N ASN A 384 -32.45 13.68 -2.76
CA ASN A 384 -32.14 13.29 -1.38
C ASN A 384 -30.63 13.45 -1.09
N ARG A 385 -29.76 13.05 -2.03
CA ARG A 385 -28.31 13.29 -1.94
C ARG A 385 -27.96 14.77 -1.92
N HIS A 386 -28.67 15.59 -2.68
CA HIS A 386 -28.44 17.04 -2.70
C HIS A 386 -28.75 17.68 -1.34
N GLU A 387 -29.86 17.26 -0.71
CA GLU A 387 -30.25 17.66 0.64
C GLU A 387 -29.26 17.17 1.70
N GLN A 388 -28.81 15.91 1.60
CA GLN A 388 -27.76 15.34 2.45
C GLN A 388 -26.45 16.14 2.36
N ILE A 389 -25.99 16.49 1.16
CA ILE A 389 -24.77 17.30 0.95
C ILE A 389 -24.91 18.69 1.56
N GLN A 390 -26.03 19.39 1.31
CA GLN A 390 -26.29 20.70 1.93
C GLN A 390 -26.35 20.60 3.47
N THR A 391 -26.96 19.53 3.99
CA THR A 391 -27.02 19.25 5.42
C THR A 391 -25.61 19.07 5.98
N ARG A 392 -24.78 18.18 5.42
CA ARG A 392 -23.41 17.91 5.89
C ARG A 392 -22.52 19.15 5.82
N LEU A 393 -22.64 19.97 4.77
CA LEU A 393 -21.91 21.24 4.66
C LEU A 393 -22.32 22.29 5.71
N SER A 394 -23.56 22.22 6.23
CA SER A 394 -24.03 23.12 7.29
C SER A 394 -23.83 22.58 8.71
N SER A 395 -23.82 21.25 8.89
CA SER A 395 -23.79 20.60 10.22
C SER A 395 -22.43 20.06 10.65
N SER A 396 -21.49 19.79 9.72
CA SER A 396 -20.16 19.27 10.05
C SER A 396 -19.07 20.31 9.72
N PRO A 397 -18.43 20.91 10.75
CA PRO A 397 -17.32 21.85 10.55
C PRO A 397 -16.16 21.20 9.78
N LEU A 398 -15.81 19.95 10.11
CA LEU A 398 -14.78 19.18 9.41
C LEU A 398 -15.13 18.97 7.93
N HIS A 399 -16.35 18.54 7.61
CA HIS A 399 -16.75 18.33 6.21
C HIS A 399 -16.69 19.64 5.41
N ARG A 400 -17.17 20.74 5.98
CA ARG A 400 -17.11 22.07 5.37
C ARG A 400 -15.67 22.54 5.16
N ALA A 401 -14.79 22.34 6.15
CA ALA A 401 -13.36 22.64 6.06
C ALA A 401 -12.68 21.86 4.94
N LEU A 402 -12.84 20.52 4.93
CA LEU A 402 -12.33 19.64 3.87
C LEU A 402 -12.82 20.08 2.49
N HIS A 403 -14.12 20.32 2.33
CA HIS A 403 -14.74 20.72 1.06
C HIS A 403 -14.13 22.02 0.52
N LEU A 404 -14.02 23.06 1.34
CA LEU A 404 -13.50 24.35 0.94
C LEU A 404 -12.00 24.28 0.61
N THR A 405 -11.21 23.60 1.44
CA THR A 405 -9.76 23.45 1.24
C THR A 405 -9.46 22.67 -0.03
N ILE A 406 -10.12 21.52 -0.24
CA ILE A 406 -9.96 20.70 -1.44
C ILE A 406 -10.42 21.46 -2.69
N ALA A 407 -11.52 22.23 -2.62
CA ALA A 407 -11.96 23.07 -3.74
C ALA A 407 -10.90 24.12 -4.11
N ARG A 408 -10.27 24.77 -3.13
CA ARG A 408 -9.20 25.76 -3.34
C ARG A 408 -7.96 25.12 -3.94
N LEU A 409 -7.50 23.97 -3.43
CA LEU A 409 -6.36 23.23 -4.01
C LEU A 409 -6.59 22.91 -5.49
N PHE A 410 -7.76 22.35 -5.84
CA PHE A 410 -8.11 22.07 -7.24
C PHE A 410 -8.18 23.34 -8.07
N ALA A 411 -8.86 24.40 -7.61
CA ALA A 411 -9.00 25.63 -8.37
C ALA A 411 -7.64 26.32 -8.60
N THR A 412 -6.77 26.39 -7.59
CA THR A 412 -5.44 27.00 -7.70
C THR A 412 -4.56 26.26 -8.70
N GLN A 413 -4.46 24.92 -8.60
CA GLN A 413 -3.65 24.16 -9.56
C GLN A 413 -4.25 24.20 -10.98
N LEU A 414 -5.57 24.14 -11.13
CA LEU A 414 -6.21 24.26 -12.44
C LEU A 414 -5.99 25.64 -13.09
N ARG A 415 -5.94 26.74 -12.32
CA ARG A 415 -5.54 28.05 -12.86
C ARG A 415 -4.08 28.04 -13.33
N LYS A 416 -3.16 27.49 -12.53
CA LYS A 416 -1.73 27.34 -12.88
C LYS A 416 -1.56 26.52 -14.17
N ASP A 417 -2.26 25.39 -14.28
CA ASP A 417 -2.27 24.52 -15.46
C ASP A 417 -2.88 25.21 -16.70
N MET A 418 -3.96 26.00 -16.54
CA MET A 418 -4.56 26.77 -17.64
C MET A 418 -3.62 27.85 -18.16
N LEU A 419 -2.99 28.63 -17.27
CA LEU A 419 -2.00 29.65 -17.66
C LEU A 419 -0.80 29.03 -18.38
N ALA A 420 -0.33 27.87 -17.92
CA ALA A 420 0.71 27.11 -18.58
C ALA A 420 0.31 26.67 -20.00
N LEU A 421 -0.94 26.20 -20.19
CA LEU A 421 -1.47 25.83 -21.50
C LEU A 421 -1.66 27.04 -22.43
N GLU A 422 -2.19 28.14 -21.92
CA GLU A 422 -2.46 29.38 -22.67
C GLU A 422 -1.18 30.11 -23.09
N SER A 423 -0.08 29.93 -22.35
CA SER A 423 1.23 30.49 -22.69
C SER A 423 1.78 30.03 -24.05
N GLY A 424 1.33 28.87 -24.55
CA GLY A 424 1.86 28.23 -25.75
C GLY A 424 3.30 27.71 -25.63
N ASN A 425 3.96 27.89 -24.48
CA ASN A 425 5.34 27.45 -24.25
C ASN A 425 5.39 25.93 -24.07
N LEU A 426 6.16 25.24 -24.92
CA LEU A 426 6.31 23.79 -24.89
C LEU A 426 6.89 23.24 -23.58
N SER A 427 7.66 24.02 -22.81
CA SER A 427 8.10 23.61 -21.46
C SER A 427 6.91 23.65 -20.49
N ALA A 428 6.26 24.81 -20.35
CA ALA A 428 5.11 24.98 -19.46
C ALA A 428 3.99 23.95 -19.76
N ILE A 429 3.75 23.63 -21.04
CA ILE A 429 2.79 22.60 -21.45
C ILE A 429 3.20 21.19 -21.00
N ARG A 430 4.50 20.86 -20.95
CA ARG A 430 4.99 19.59 -20.39
C ARG A 430 4.88 19.54 -18.87
N ASP A 431 4.93 20.70 -18.22
CA ASP A 431 4.86 20.83 -16.76
C ASP A 431 3.43 20.82 -16.20
N ILE A 432 2.40 20.89 -17.05
CA ILE A 432 0.97 20.78 -16.69
C ILE A 432 0.74 19.57 -15.76
N SER A 433 0.08 19.81 -14.63
CA SER A 433 -0.11 18.78 -13.62
C SER A 433 -1.17 17.73 -13.99
N LEU A 434 -1.16 16.61 -13.28
CA LEU A 434 -2.23 15.61 -13.37
C LEU A 434 -3.52 16.02 -12.64
N CYS A 435 -3.63 17.25 -12.12
CA CYS A 435 -4.84 17.74 -11.45
C CYS A 435 -6.07 17.62 -12.35
N ALA A 436 -5.99 18.10 -13.61
CA ALA A 436 -7.10 18.02 -14.56
C ALA A 436 -7.50 16.58 -14.95
N LYS A 437 -6.60 15.59 -14.85
CA LYS A 437 -6.97 14.17 -15.02
C LYS A 437 -8.01 13.77 -13.99
N TRP A 438 -7.70 14.01 -12.71
CA TRP A 438 -8.52 13.59 -11.58
C TRP A 438 -9.67 14.54 -11.23
N ALA A 439 -9.60 15.79 -11.67
CA ALA A 439 -10.57 16.84 -11.34
C ALA A 439 -12.03 16.40 -11.56
N PRO A 440 -12.92 16.66 -10.59
CA PRO A 440 -14.25 16.07 -10.53
C PRO A 440 -15.08 16.54 -11.71
N SER A 441 -15.62 15.60 -12.48
CA SER A 441 -16.45 15.93 -13.65
C SER A 441 -17.90 16.14 -13.22
N PRO A 442 -18.59 17.20 -13.68
CA PRO A 442 -19.98 17.45 -13.32
C PRO A 442 -20.87 16.23 -13.54
N THR A 443 -21.74 15.92 -12.57
CA THR A 443 -22.69 14.79 -12.53
C THR A 443 -22.08 13.38 -12.51
N ARG A 444 -20.77 13.25 -12.24
CA ARG A 444 -20.07 11.97 -12.02
C ARG A 444 -19.85 11.69 -10.53
N PHE A 445 -19.34 10.49 -10.19
CA PHE A 445 -19.24 9.95 -8.83
C PHE A 445 -18.92 10.99 -7.76
N HIS A 446 -17.70 11.54 -7.72
CA HIS A 446 -17.31 12.50 -6.68
C HIS A 446 -18.24 13.73 -6.58
N ASP A 447 -18.62 14.33 -7.70
CA ASP A 447 -19.54 15.48 -7.73
C ASP A 447 -20.99 15.12 -7.31
N LYS A 448 -21.44 13.88 -7.53
CA LYS A 448 -22.74 13.39 -7.05
C LYS A 448 -22.82 13.19 -5.54
N HIS A 449 -21.68 12.98 -4.90
CA HIS A 449 -21.54 12.74 -3.47
C HIS A 449 -21.13 14.01 -2.69
N THR A 450 -20.65 15.06 -3.37
CA THR A 450 -20.04 16.23 -2.68
C THR A 450 -20.41 17.59 -3.28
N LEU A 451 -20.95 17.68 -4.50
CA LEU A 451 -21.09 18.92 -5.29
C LEU A 451 -19.77 19.71 -5.50
N ILE A 452 -18.60 19.13 -5.22
CA ILE A 452 -17.30 19.81 -5.25
C ILE A 452 -16.98 20.49 -6.59
N ALA A 453 -17.47 19.96 -7.72
CA ALA A 453 -17.26 20.58 -9.02
C ALA A 453 -18.05 21.89 -9.21
N THR A 454 -19.09 22.13 -8.40
CA THR A 454 -19.78 23.43 -8.31
C THR A 454 -18.89 24.47 -7.67
N THR A 455 -18.26 24.15 -6.53
CA THR A 455 -17.38 25.07 -5.79
C THR A 455 -16.08 25.35 -6.54
N ILE A 456 -15.47 24.34 -7.17
CA ILE A 456 -14.31 24.54 -8.07
C ILE A 456 -14.70 25.45 -9.25
N ALA A 457 -15.89 25.25 -9.84
CA ALA A 457 -16.35 26.09 -10.93
C ALA A 457 -16.63 27.54 -10.50
N GLU A 458 -17.21 27.75 -9.32
CA GLU A 458 -17.46 29.09 -8.74
C GLU A 458 -16.15 29.83 -8.41
N LEU A 459 -15.11 29.12 -7.94
CA LEU A 459 -13.77 29.68 -7.78
C LEU A 459 -13.13 30.07 -9.12
N LEU A 460 -13.22 29.22 -10.13
CA LEU A 460 -12.60 29.45 -11.44
C LEU A 460 -13.33 30.53 -12.27
N TYR A 461 -14.65 30.62 -12.14
CA TYR A 461 -15.53 31.49 -12.92
C TYR A 461 -16.47 32.27 -12.00
N PRO A 462 -15.96 33.23 -11.21
CA PRO A 462 -16.76 34.02 -10.27
C PRO A 462 -17.88 34.81 -10.99
N PRO A 463 -18.96 35.17 -10.28
CA PRO A 463 -20.08 35.88 -10.89
C PRO A 463 -19.68 37.30 -11.31
N THR A 464 -20.09 37.70 -12.51
CA THR A 464 -19.80 39.03 -13.09
C THR A 464 -20.85 40.09 -12.73
N THR A 465 -21.97 39.67 -12.17
CA THR A 465 -23.07 40.52 -11.68
C THR A 465 -23.47 40.05 -10.30
N ASP A 466 -24.13 40.90 -9.51
CA ASP A 466 -24.72 40.46 -8.24
C ASP A 466 -25.78 39.35 -8.48
N VAL A 467 -25.80 38.36 -7.58
CA VAL A 467 -26.55 37.10 -7.71
C VAL A 467 -27.39 36.89 -6.46
N SER A 468 -28.43 37.73 -6.31
CA SER A 468 -29.17 37.87 -5.06
C SER A 468 -30.34 36.90 -4.88
N THR A 469 -30.79 36.22 -5.94
CA THR A 469 -31.89 35.23 -5.84
C THR A 469 -31.44 33.78 -6.08
N THR A 470 -32.15 32.82 -5.48
CA THR A 470 -31.90 31.37 -5.63
C THR A 470 -31.90 30.91 -7.09
N ASP A 471 -32.80 31.45 -7.92
CA ASP A 471 -32.89 31.10 -9.34
C ASP A 471 -31.72 31.68 -10.15
N GLN A 472 -31.33 32.93 -9.87
CA GLN A 472 -30.13 33.55 -10.45
C GLN A 472 -28.88 32.76 -10.06
N ARG A 473 -28.75 32.35 -8.79
CA ARG A 473 -27.62 31.55 -8.30
C ARG A 473 -27.57 30.18 -8.93
N THR A 474 -28.69 29.48 -9.02
CA THR A 474 -28.77 28.18 -9.72
C THR A 474 -28.39 28.32 -11.20
N THR A 475 -28.82 29.40 -11.85
CA THR A 475 -28.50 29.68 -13.26
C THR A 475 -27.01 29.98 -13.45
N TYR A 476 -26.44 30.86 -12.62
CA TYR A 476 -25.01 31.17 -12.59
C TYR A 476 -24.17 29.89 -12.38
N LEU A 477 -24.47 29.07 -11.37
CA LEU A 477 -23.72 27.84 -11.07
C LEU A 477 -23.80 26.82 -12.22
N LYS A 478 -24.92 26.73 -12.95
CA LYS A 478 -25.01 25.91 -14.17
C LYS A 478 -24.09 26.43 -15.28
N HIS A 479 -24.01 27.74 -15.47
CA HIS A 479 -23.07 28.35 -16.42
C HIS A 479 -21.62 28.14 -15.99
N ALA A 480 -21.26 28.41 -14.73
CA ALA A 480 -19.91 28.17 -14.21
C ALA A 480 -19.46 26.70 -14.39
N ARG A 481 -20.34 25.73 -14.07
CA ARG A 481 -20.06 24.29 -14.27
C ARG A 481 -19.87 23.92 -15.75
N GLU A 482 -20.56 24.58 -16.67
CA GLU A 482 -20.33 24.42 -18.11
C GLU A 482 -19.00 25.05 -18.56
N GLN A 483 -18.65 26.24 -18.06
CA GLN A 483 -17.36 26.89 -18.33
C GLN A 483 -16.20 26.01 -17.84
N TYR A 484 -16.26 25.52 -16.61
CA TYR A 484 -15.30 24.57 -16.04
C TYR A 484 -15.18 23.28 -16.89
N ARG A 485 -16.30 22.72 -17.36
CA ARG A 485 -16.27 21.54 -18.25
C ARG A 485 -15.62 21.85 -19.60
N ALA A 486 -16.00 22.95 -20.23
CA ALA A 486 -15.66 23.25 -21.62
C ALA A 486 -14.29 23.93 -21.78
N HIS A 487 -13.96 24.88 -20.92
CA HIS A 487 -12.78 25.74 -21.02
C HIS A 487 -11.67 25.42 -20.02
N THR A 488 -11.93 24.62 -18.97
CA THR A 488 -10.86 24.09 -18.09
C THR A 488 -10.59 22.62 -18.35
N LEU A 489 -11.56 21.73 -18.05
CA LEU A 489 -11.33 20.29 -18.12
C LEU A 489 -11.06 19.79 -19.53
N SER A 490 -11.85 20.20 -20.53
CA SER A 490 -11.70 19.68 -21.89
C SER A 490 -10.34 20.01 -22.53
N PRO A 491 -9.81 21.25 -22.48
CA PRO A 491 -8.49 21.56 -23.05
C PRO A 491 -7.33 20.93 -22.26
N LEU A 492 -7.33 21.00 -20.93
CA LEU A 492 -6.25 20.40 -20.12
C LEU A 492 -6.17 18.87 -20.31
N ARG A 493 -7.32 18.17 -20.31
CA ARG A 493 -7.34 16.71 -20.57
C ARG A 493 -6.92 16.33 -21.99
N LYS A 494 -7.07 17.24 -22.96
CA LYS A 494 -6.54 17.07 -24.31
C LYS A 494 -5.01 17.26 -24.34
N ALA A 495 -4.48 18.25 -23.64
CA ALA A 495 -3.04 18.48 -23.50
C ALA A 495 -2.32 17.32 -22.78
N LEU A 496 -2.96 16.76 -21.74
CA LEU A 496 -2.48 15.59 -21.00
C LEU A 496 -2.56 14.25 -21.77
N HIS A 497 -3.06 14.23 -23.02
CA HIS A 497 -3.18 13.02 -23.85
C HIS A 497 -3.87 11.81 -23.17
N ILE A 498 -4.92 12.07 -22.37
CA ILE A 498 -5.67 11.05 -21.61
C ILE A 498 -6.36 10.08 -22.58
N VAL A 499 -6.01 8.78 -22.51
CA VAL A 499 -6.44 7.76 -23.48
C VAL A 499 -7.95 7.54 -23.52
N GLU A 500 -8.61 7.68 -22.36
CA GLU A 500 -10.05 7.53 -22.19
C GLU A 500 -10.85 8.50 -23.09
N ARG A 501 -10.25 9.65 -23.44
CA ARG A 501 -10.83 10.64 -24.36
C ARG A 501 -10.90 10.08 -25.79
N ASP A 502 -9.79 9.52 -26.28
CA ASP A 502 -9.69 8.96 -27.62
C ASP A 502 -10.36 7.58 -27.73
N ILE A 503 -10.40 6.79 -26.65
CA ILE A 503 -11.23 5.58 -26.53
C ILE A 503 -12.72 5.95 -26.65
N SER A 504 -13.18 6.97 -25.91
CA SER A 504 -14.59 7.40 -25.91
C SER A 504 -15.01 8.04 -27.24
N ALA A 505 -14.12 8.78 -27.90
CA ALA A 505 -14.33 9.35 -29.23
C ALA A 505 -14.14 8.34 -30.38
N ASN A 506 -13.71 7.10 -30.07
CA ASN A 506 -13.34 6.07 -31.04
C ASN A 506 -12.26 6.52 -32.05
N THR A 507 -11.33 7.35 -31.58
CA THR A 507 -10.18 7.92 -32.33
C THR A 507 -8.86 7.28 -31.90
N LEU A 508 -8.84 5.95 -31.80
CA LEU A 508 -7.69 5.17 -31.28
C LEU A 508 -6.37 5.44 -32.02
N SER A 509 -6.43 5.83 -33.30
CA SER A 509 -5.26 6.22 -34.10
C SER A 509 -4.44 7.36 -33.49
N ASN A 510 -5.05 8.21 -32.65
CA ASN A 510 -4.37 9.30 -31.92
C ASN A 510 -3.53 8.80 -30.73
N ILE A 511 -3.78 7.59 -30.23
CA ILE A 511 -3.10 7.04 -29.05
C ILE A 511 -1.67 6.66 -29.43
N GLN A 512 -0.69 7.18 -28.69
CA GLN A 512 0.72 6.82 -28.82
C GLN A 512 1.07 5.82 -27.71
N TYR A 513 1.11 4.53 -28.02
CA TYR A 513 1.23 3.46 -27.02
C TYR A 513 2.45 3.60 -26.10
N SER A 514 3.59 4.08 -26.61
CA SER A 514 4.80 4.37 -25.84
C SER A 514 4.65 5.46 -24.77
N ARG A 515 3.58 6.27 -24.83
CA ARG A 515 3.25 7.30 -23.83
C ARG A 515 2.13 6.88 -22.88
N VAL A 516 1.50 5.73 -23.09
CA VAL A 516 0.39 5.25 -22.26
C VAL A 516 0.96 4.71 -20.93
N PRO A 517 0.51 5.22 -19.75
CA PRO A 517 0.98 4.74 -18.45
C PRO A 517 0.64 3.27 -18.21
N SER A 518 1.47 2.52 -17.48
CA SER A 518 1.34 1.06 -17.32
C SER A 518 -0.02 0.61 -16.78
N LEU A 519 -0.62 1.36 -15.85
CA LEU A 519 -1.92 1.03 -15.28
C LEU A 519 -3.05 1.15 -16.31
N ALA A 520 -3.02 2.21 -17.14
CA ALA A 520 -3.95 2.38 -18.25
C ALA A 520 -3.70 1.34 -19.36
N MET A 521 -2.43 0.97 -19.58
CA MET A 521 -2.07 -0.11 -20.49
C MET A 521 -2.68 -1.44 -20.03
N ASN A 522 -2.53 -1.82 -18.75
CA ASN A 522 -3.10 -3.05 -18.22
C ASN A 522 -4.64 -3.03 -18.26
N GLN A 523 -5.27 -1.91 -17.87
CA GLN A 523 -6.72 -1.76 -17.88
C GLN A 523 -7.34 -1.85 -19.29
N TYR A 524 -6.65 -1.35 -20.32
CA TYR A 524 -7.18 -1.26 -21.68
C TYR A 524 -6.54 -2.24 -22.68
N LYS A 525 -5.62 -3.13 -22.26
CA LYS A 525 -4.92 -4.09 -23.16
C LYS A 525 -5.88 -4.88 -24.06
N SER A 526 -6.95 -5.42 -23.48
CA SER A 526 -7.96 -6.19 -24.22
C SER A 526 -8.78 -5.32 -25.18
N LEU A 527 -9.02 -4.05 -24.84
CA LEU A 527 -9.69 -3.09 -25.74
C LEU A 527 -8.79 -2.72 -26.92
N PHE A 528 -7.49 -2.47 -26.68
CA PHE A 528 -6.52 -2.16 -27.73
C PHE A 528 -6.33 -3.35 -28.67
N LYS A 529 -6.15 -4.57 -28.13
CA LYS A 529 -6.11 -5.81 -28.92
C LYS A 529 -7.34 -5.96 -29.83
N ASN A 530 -8.55 -5.75 -29.29
CA ASN A 530 -9.80 -5.96 -30.01
C ASN A 530 -10.17 -4.84 -31.00
N LYS A 531 -9.62 -3.63 -30.87
CA LYS A 531 -10.01 -2.46 -31.69
C LYS A 531 -8.91 -1.80 -32.52
N ASP A 532 -7.63 -2.01 -32.17
CA ASP A 532 -6.45 -1.45 -32.85
C ASP A 532 -5.28 -2.47 -32.83
N GLY A 533 -5.63 -3.76 -32.99
CA GLY A 533 -4.74 -4.89 -32.71
C GLY A 533 -3.44 -4.92 -33.51
N VAL A 534 -3.41 -4.38 -34.74
CA VAL A 534 -2.19 -4.33 -35.57
C VAL A 534 -1.16 -3.40 -34.95
N ARG A 535 -1.50 -2.12 -34.76
CA ARG A 535 -0.62 -1.12 -34.12
C ARG A 535 -0.24 -1.52 -32.69
N PHE A 536 -1.16 -2.17 -31.98
CA PHE A 536 -0.88 -2.67 -30.64
C PHE A 536 0.13 -3.84 -30.66
N HIS A 537 -0.02 -4.80 -31.57
CA HIS A 537 0.94 -5.88 -31.78
C HIS A 537 2.33 -5.35 -32.16
N ASP A 538 2.41 -4.45 -33.15
CA ASP A 538 3.66 -3.83 -33.58
C ASP A 538 4.38 -3.14 -32.40
N TYR A 539 3.63 -2.43 -31.55
CA TYR A 539 4.17 -1.82 -30.33
C TYR A 539 4.68 -2.85 -29.33
N ILE A 540 3.98 -3.97 -29.09
CA ILE A 540 4.46 -5.03 -28.19
C ILE A 540 5.72 -5.72 -28.75
N VAL A 541 5.81 -5.90 -30.07
CA VAL A 541 7.02 -6.42 -30.73
C VAL A 541 8.20 -5.45 -30.56
N ASP A 542 8.00 -4.15 -30.77
CA ASP A 542 9.05 -3.15 -30.54
C ASP A 542 9.47 -3.06 -29.06
N VAL A 543 8.54 -3.26 -28.13
CA VAL A 543 8.84 -3.37 -26.69
C VAL A 543 9.65 -4.63 -26.38
N ALA A 544 9.28 -5.79 -26.93
CA ALA A 544 10.03 -7.04 -26.75
C ALA A 544 11.44 -6.98 -27.37
N MET A 545 11.62 -6.19 -28.44
CA MET A 545 12.92 -5.90 -29.06
C MET A 545 13.71 -4.79 -28.35
N GLY A 546 13.21 -4.22 -27.25
CA GLY A 546 13.88 -3.14 -26.51
C GLY A 546 13.90 -1.78 -27.21
N LYS A 547 13.19 -1.62 -28.33
CA LYS A 547 13.07 -0.35 -29.08
C LYS A 547 12.07 0.62 -28.44
N ALA A 548 11.17 0.10 -27.61
CA ALA A 548 10.18 0.85 -26.85
C ALA A 548 10.09 0.33 -25.41
N THR A 549 9.54 1.14 -24.51
CA THR A 549 9.36 0.80 -23.09
C THR A 549 7.95 1.17 -22.63
N ILE A 550 7.34 0.36 -21.75
CA ILE A 550 6.04 0.69 -21.16
C ILE A 550 6.24 1.77 -20.09
N SER A 551 5.68 2.95 -20.33
CA SER A 551 5.89 4.12 -19.48
C SER A 551 5.31 3.94 -18.08
N GLY A 552 6.11 4.26 -17.06
CA GLY A 552 5.68 4.35 -15.66
C GLY A 552 5.06 3.07 -15.13
N ALA A 553 5.83 1.99 -15.02
CA ALA A 553 5.40 0.76 -14.33
C ALA A 553 5.00 1.07 -12.87
N VAL A 554 3.69 1.02 -12.57
CA VAL A 554 3.10 1.16 -11.22
C VAL A 554 2.64 -0.19 -10.65
N LEU A 555 2.69 -1.27 -11.45
CA LEU A 555 2.34 -2.60 -10.95
C LEU A 555 3.42 -3.10 -9.98
N THR A 556 2.98 -3.71 -8.88
CA THR A 556 3.87 -4.34 -7.90
C THR A 556 4.50 -5.62 -8.49
N PRO A 557 5.59 -6.15 -7.89
CA PRO A 557 6.11 -7.46 -8.23
C PRO A 557 5.03 -8.55 -8.23
N GLY A 558 4.21 -8.64 -7.17
CA GLY A 558 3.14 -9.64 -7.06
C GLY A 558 2.05 -9.52 -8.14
N GLN A 559 1.66 -8.29 -8.52
CA GLN A 559 0.71 -8.09 -9.63
C GLN A 559 1.24 -8.56 -11.00
N LEU A 560 2.56 -8.59 -11.19
CA LEU A 560 3.20 -9.12 -12.40
C LEU A 560 3.33 -10.65 -12.34
N VAL A 561 3.73 -11.19 -11.18
CA VAL A 561 3.77 -12.64 -10.93
C VAL A 561 2.38 -13.25 -11.08
N LYS A 562 1.34 -12.63 -10.50
CA LYS A 562 -0.05 -13.05 -10.66
C LYS A 562 -0.44 -13.17 -12.13
N GLN A 563 -0.18 -12.14 -12.94
CA GLN A 563 -0.52 -12.20 -14.37
C GLN A 563 0.17 -13.38 -15.04
N VAL A 564 1.44 -13.64 -14.75
CA VAL A 564 2.19 -14.79 -15.26
C VAL A 564 1.59 -16.14 -14.84
N ILE A 565 1.26 -16.32 -13.56
CA ILE A 565 0.69 -17.57 -13.03
C ILE A 565 -0.70 -17.82 -13.64
N TYR A 566 -1.61 -16.85 -13.60
CA TYR A 566 -2.96 -17.06 -14.14
C TYR A 566 -2.98 -17.19 -15.67
N SER A 567 -2.07 -16.54 -16.41
CA SER A 567 -1.91 -16.79 -17.85
C SER A 567 -1.34 -18.19 -18.16
N ARG A 568 -0.67 -18.90 -17.22
CA ARG A 568 -0.24 -20.32 -17.36
C ARG A 568 -1.45 -21.27 -17.45
N TYR A 569 -2.53 -20.96 -16.72
CA TYR A 569 -3.74 -21.79 -16.63
C TYR A 569 -4.90 -21.33 -17.53
N GLY A 570 -4.84 -20.11 -18.08
CA GLY A 570 -5.82 -19.57 -19.00
C GLY A 570 -5.49 -19.79 -20.48
N ASN A 571 -6.47 -19.58 -21.36
CA ASN A 571 -6.25 -19.43 -22.81
C ASN A 571 -5.78 -18.01 -23.17
N GLU A 572 -4.84 -17.43 -22.41
CA GLU A 572 -4.28 -16.12 -22.72
C GLU A 572 -3.10 -16.21 -23.69
N ASP A 573 -2.87 -15.11 -24.40
CA ASP A 573 -2.08 -15.01 -25.63
C ASP A 573 -0.63 -14.58 -25.31
N ASP A 574 0.36 -15.04 -26.08
CA ASP A 574 1.81 -14.76 -25.89
C ASP A 574 2.10 -13.26 -25.69
N MET A 575 1.29 -12.40 -26.30
CA MET A 575 1.31 -10.95 -26.16
C MET A 575 1.15 -10.45 -24.70
N ALA A 576 0.34 -11.11 -23.87
CA ALA A 576 0.14 -10.73 -22.47
C ALA A 576 1.41 -10.98 -21.64
N MET A 577 2.07 -12.12 -21.89
CA MET A 577 3.33 -12.50 -21.26
C MET A 577 4.47 -11.55 -21.67
N ALA A 578 4.51 -11.14 -22.94
CA ALA A 578 5.46 -10.13 -23.42
C ALA A 578 5.26 -8.76 -22.74
N VAL A 579 4.00 -8.33 -22.52
CA VAL A 579 3.68 -7.11 -21.75
C VAL A 579 4.18 -7.21 -20.31
N ALA A 580 3.88 -8.30 -19.61
CA ALA A 580 4.31 -8.50 -18.22
C ALA A 580 5.84 -8.52 -18.09
N ASN A 581 6.54 -9.21 -18.98
CA ASN A 581 8.00 -9.25 -19.03
C ASN A 581 8.64 -7.87 -19.25
N ALA A 582 8.06 -7.04 -20.11
CA ALA A 582 8.55 -5.69 -20.34
C ALA A 582 8.28 -4.74 -19.15
N GLN A 583 7.15 -4.91 -18.46
CA GLN A 583 6.86 -4.20 -17.21
C GLN A 583 7.85 -4.60 -16.10
N TRP A 584 8.17 -5.89 -15.99
CA TRP A 584 9.18 -6.42 -15.08
C TRP A 584 10.57 -5.83 -15.32
N ASN A 585 11.07 -5.87 -16.56
CA ASN A 585 12.39 -5.31 -16.89
C ASN A 585 12.46 -3.80 -16.59
N THR A 586 11.35 -3.07 -16.80
CA THR A 586 11.23 -1.65 -16.45
C THR A 586 11.21 -1.41 -14.93
N LEU A 587 10.67 -2.35 -14.16
CA LEU A 587 10.64 -2.32 -12.69
C LEU A 587 12.05 -2.60 -12.12
N VAL A 588 12.67 -3.71 -12.50
CA VAL A 588 14.04 -4.09 -12.09
C VAL A 588 15.02 -2.96 -12.38
N GLN A 589 15.00 -2.42 -13.60
CA GLN A 589 15.91 -1.33 -13.96
C GLN A 589 15.70 -0.08 -13.10
N ARG A 590 14.46 0.27 -12.74
CA ARG A 590 14.22 1.43 -11.85
C ARG A 590 14.82 1.23 -10.46
N ILE A 591 14.75 0.02 -9.92
CA ILE A 591 15.34 -0.27 -8.61
C ILE A 591 16.87 -0.23 -8.71
N LYS A 592 17.49 -0.79 -9.76
CA LYS A 592 18.93 -0.64 -10.05
C LYS A 592 19.35 0.83 -10.28
N ASP A 593 18.50 1.64 -10.93
CA ASP A 593 18.71 3.08 -11.12
C ASP A 593 18.60 3.86 -9.78
N SER A 594 17.99 3.27 -8.74
CA SER A 594 17.78 3.88 -7.41
C SER A 594 18.86 3.51 -6.38
N GLY A 595 19.83 2.68 -6.76
CA GLY A 595 20.83 2.11 -5.86
C GLY A 595 21.03 0.61 -6.07
N SER A 596 21.86 0.01 -5.24
CA SER A 596 22.28 -1.39 -5.37
C SER A 596 22.21 -2.15 -4.06
N LEU A 597 22.13 -3.48 -4.14
CA LEU A 597 22.21 -4.36 -2.98
C LEU A 597 23.43 -5.28 -3.11
N SER A 598 24.15 -5.45 -2.01
CA SER A 598 25.29 -6.36 -1.89
C SER A 598 25.01 -7.39 -0.80
N ASP A 599 25.68 -8.54 -0.85
CA ASP A 599 25.75 -9.53 0.23
C ASP A 599 24.41 -9.97 0.83
N ALA A 600 23.36 -9.94 0.00
CA ALA A 600 21.98 -10.20 0.39
C ALA A 600 21.38 -11.42 -0.32
N ILE A 601 20.46 -12.12 0.34
CA ILE A 601 19.67 -13.19 -0.28
C ILE A 601 18.20 -13.12 0.15
N ALA A 602 17.29 -13.56 -0.72
CA ALA A 602 15.89 -13.71 -0.39
C ALA A 602 15.55 -15.13 0.07
N VAL A 603 14.73 -15.22 1.11
CA VAL A 603 14.03 -16.40 1.59
C VAL A 603 12.55 -16.20 1.24
N CYS A 604 12.06 -17.01 0.31
CA CYS A 604 10.71 -16.92 -0.27
C CYS A 604 9.79 -17.95 0.37
N ASP A 605 8.82 -17.50 1.18
CA ASP A 605 7.75 -18.37 1.69
C ASP A 605 6.81 -18.80 0.56
N VAL A 606 6.61 -20.12 0.49
CA VAL A 606 5.72 -20.79 -0.46
C VAL A 606 4.77 -21.77 0.25
N SER A 607 4.58 -21.59 1.56
CA SER A 607 3.67 -22.41 2.38
C SER A 607 2.21 -22.21 2.00
N GLY A 608 1.35 -23.13 2.48
CA GLY A 608 -0.09 -23.07 2.18
C GLY A 608 -0.75 -21.77 2.62
N SER A 609 -0.37 -21.24 3.80
CA SER A 609 -0.93 -20.02 4.38
C SER A 609 -0.68 -18.77 3.53
N MET A 610 0.43 -18.71 2.80
CA MET A 610 0.75 -17.60 1.87
C MET A 610 -0.28 -17.41 0.74
N ASN A 611 -1.19 -18.36 0.52
CA ASN A 611 -2.28 -18.20 -0.44
C ASN A 611 -3.42 -17.28 0.06
N MET A 612 -3.50 -16.99 1.36
CA MET A 612 -4.59 -16.22 1.99
C MET A 612 -4.09 -15.24 3.07
N PRO A 613 -4.67 -14.03 3.20
CA PRO A 613 -5.81 -13.53 2.45
C PRO A 613 -5.46 -13.16 1.00
N GLN A 614 -6.49 -13.11 0.14
CA GLN A 614 -6.37 -12.55 -1.21
C GLN A 614 -6.81 -11.08 -1.18
N ALA A 615 -5.94 -10.17 -1.62
CA ALA A 615 -6.31 -8.78 -1.83
C ALA A 615 -7.43 -8.66 -2.87
N LYS A 616 -8.21 -7.58 -2.85
CA LYS A 616 -9.37 -7.36 -3.75
C LYS A 616 -9.05 -7.31 -5.27
N ASP A 617 -7.77 -7.34 -5.69
CA ASP A 617 -7.36 -7.54 -7.10
C ASP A 617 -6.92 -9.00 -7.40
N GLY A 618 -7.06 -9.86 -6.39
CA GLY A 618 -6.70 -11.26 -6.25
C GLY A 618 -5.19 -11.55 -6.27
N THR A 619 -4.31 -10.61 -5.90
CA THR A 619 -2.98 -11.00 -5.41
C THR A 619 -3.11 -11.59 -4.00
N CYS A 620 -2.09 -12.31 -3.55
CA CYS A 620 -1.96 -12.80 -2.18
C CYS A 620 -0.48 -12.81 -1.80
N ALA A 621 -0.18 -13.03 -0.52
CA ALA A 621 1.18 -12.99 0.01
C ALA A 621 2.17 -13.85 -0.82
N LEU A 622 1.77 -15.00 -1.34
CA LEU A 622 2.58 -15.88 -2.21
C LEU A 622 3.05 -15.17 -3.48
N HIS A 623 2.17 -14.41 -4.13
CA HIS A 623 2.51 -13.66 -5.35
C HIS A 623 3.57 -12.60 -5.05
N ASP A 624 3.43 -11.89 -3.92
CA ASP A 624 4.36 -10.85 -3.49
C ASP A 624 5.69 -11.45 -2.99
N ALA A 625 5.68 -12.59 -2.31
CA ALA A 625 6.90 -13.30 -1.87
C ALA A 625 7.75 -13.73 -3.06
N ILE A 626 7.15 -14.37 -4.07
CA ILE A 626 7.81 -14.73 -5.33
C ILE A 626 8.33 -13.48 -6.04
N GLY A 627 7.50 -12.43 -6.13
CA GLY A 627 7.85 -11.20 -6.83
C GLY A 627 9.00 -10.43 -6.18
N LEU A 628 8.96 -10.23 -4.86
CA LEU A 628 10.00 -9.52 -4.11
C LEU A 628 11.30 -10.35 -4.04
N SER A 629 11.21 -11.67 -3.91
CA SER A 629 12.38 -12.56 -3.93
C SER A 629 13.09 -12.55 -5.29
N LEU A 630 12.33 -12.62 -6.38
CA LEU A 630 12.87 -12.43 -7.73
C LEU A 630 13.51 -11.06 -7.91
N LEU A 631 12.90 -10.00 -7.37
CA LEU A 631 13.44 -8.64 -7.47
C LEU A 631 14.76 -8.51 -6.68
N ILE A 632 14.86 -9.06 -5.46
CA ILE A 632 16.12 -9.14 -4.70
C ILE A 632 17.19 -9.88 -5.50
N ALA A 633 16.88 -11.05 -6.07
CA ALA A 633 17.83 -11.83 -6.85
C ALA A 633 18.31 -11.10 -8.13
N GLU A 634 17.46 -10.26 -8.73
CA GLU A 634 17.82 -9.44 -9.90
C GLU A 634 18.67 -8.21 -9.54
N VAL A 635 18.42 -7.54 -8.41
CA VAL A 635 19.09 -6.28 -8.02
C VAL A 635 20.36 -6.48 -7.19
N THR A 636 20.52 -7.64 -6.55
CA THR A 636 21.71 -7.96 -5.76
C THR A 636 22.88 -8.29 -6.69
N ARG A 637 24.07 -7.74 -6.38
CA ARG A 637 25.30 -8.05 -7.11
C ARG A 637 25.74 -9.51 -6.89
N ALA A 638 26.60 -10.01 -7.78
CA ALA A 638 27.37 -11.23 -7.51
C ALA A 638 28.20 -11.08 -6.20
N PRO A 639 28.40 -12.16 -5.41
CA PRO A 639 28.10 -13.55 -5.74
C PRO A 639 26.67 -14.02 -5.41
N PHE A 640 25.91 -13.28 -4.59
CA PHE A 640 24.60 -13.71 -4.10
C PHE A 640 23.45 -13.45 -5.09
N GLY A 641 23.60 -12.46 -5.97
CA GLY A 641 22.70 -12.22 -7.10
C GLY A 641 22.38 -13.49 -7.89
N GLY A 642 21.15 -13.56 -8.39
CA GLY A 642 20.63 -14.70 -9.12
C GLY A 642 20.28 -15.93 -8.28
N ARG A 643 20.07 -15.79 -6.96
CA ARG A 643 19.69 -16.89 -6.06
C ARG A 643 18.53 -16.51 -5.14
N VAL A 644 17.65 -17.48 -4.93
CA VAL A 644 16.54 -17.42 -3.96
C VAL A 644 16.55 -18.71 -3.14
N ILE A 645 16.37 -18.61 -1.83
CA ILE A 645 16.08 -19.76 -0.97
C ILE A 645 14.57 -19.95 -0.93
N ILE A 646 14.08 -21.14 -1.27
CA ILE A 646 12.68 -21.52 -1.09
C ILE A 646 12.49 -21.96 0.36
N PHE A 647 11.53 -21.33 1.05
CA PHE A 647 11.19 -21.63 2.42
C PHE A 647 10.07 -22.68 2.45
N ALA A 648 10.45 -23.89 2.89
CA ALA A 648 9.62 -25.08 2.94
C ALA A 648 10.18 -26.04 4.01
N GLU A 649 9.53 -27.18 4.23
CA GLU A 649 9.98 -28.24 5.16
C GLU A 649 11.43 -28.69 4.93
N ASN A 650 11.88 -28.64 3.67
CA ASN A 650 13.24 -28.91 3.22
C ASN A 650 13.71 -27.73 2.33
N PRO A 651 14.35 -26.69 2.93
CA PRO A 651 14.76 -25.51 2.19
C PRO A 651 15.77 -25.82 1.08
N GLY A 652 15.65 -25.13 -0.06
CA GLY A 652 16.50 -25.34 -1.23
C GLY A 652 16.80 -24.04 -1.99
N VAL A 653 17.94 -23.99 -2.68
CA VAL A 653 18.35 -22.82 -3.46
C VAL A 653 17.93 -22.96 -4.92
N VAL A 654 17.16 -22.00 -5.42
CA VAL A 654 16.81 -21.85 -6.84
C VAL A 654 17.71 -20.78 -7.47
N THR A 655 18.31 -21.08 -8.62
CA THR A 655 19.16 -20.12 -9.36
C THR A 655 18.32 -19.39 -10.43
N VAL A 656 18.05 -18.11 -10.21
CA VAL A 656 17.04 -17.32 -10.92
C VAL A 656 17.30 -15.82 -10.79
N GLY A 657 17.29 -15.10 -11.91
CA GLY A 657 17.68 -13.69 -11.99
C GLY A 657 19.19 -13.48 -12.02
N GLY A 658 19.61 -12.22 -11.90
CA GLY A 658 21.01 -11.83 -11.77
C GLY A 658 21.72 -11.57 -13.11
N ASP A 659 22.97 -11.12 -13.03
CA ASP A 659 23.71 -10.65 -14.20
C ASP A 659 23.98 -11.81 -15.20
N GLY A 660 23.31 -11.74 -16.35
CA GLY A 660 23.39 -12.73 -17.42
C GLY A 660 22.19 -13.68 -17.55
N ASP A 661 21.17 -13.59 -16.68
CA ASP A 661 19.96 -14.41 -16.80
C ASP A 661 18.94 -13.82 -17.80
N GLU A 662 19.07 -14.22 -19.07
CA GLU A 662 18.18 -13.84 -20.19
C GLU A 662 16.77 -14.44 -20.12
N ARG A 663 16.43 -15.26 -19.11
CA ARG A 663 15.07 -15.80 -18.95
C ARG A 663 14.03 -14.69 -18.77
N THR A 664 12.86 -14.91 -19.37
CA THR A 664 11.67 -14.07 -19.17
C THR A 664 11.14 -14.18 -17.74
N LEU A 665 10.36 -13.19 -17.28
CA LEU A 665 9.65 -13.27 -15.99
C LEU A 665 8.85 -14.59 -15.87
N ALA A 666 8.20 -15.03 -16.96
CA ALA A 666 7.45 -16.29 -16.98
C ALA A 666 8.34 -17.49 -16.62
N GLN A 667 9.47 -17.63 -17.30
CA GLN A 667 10.43 -18.71 -17.04
C GLN A 667 11.08 -18.60 -15.66
N LYS A 668 11.24 -17.37 -15.13
CA LYS A 668 11.77 -17.12 -13.78
C LYS A 668 10.76 -17.54 -12.70
N VAL A 669 9.50 -17.14 -12.81
CA VAL A 669 8.40 -17.57 -11.91
C VAL A 669 8.23 -19.08 -11.95
N PHE A 670 8.14 -19.70 -13.14
CA PHE A 670 7.95 -21.14 -13.25
C PHE A 670 9.14 -21.93 -12.67
N ALA A 671 10.36 -21.38 -12.70
CA ALA A 671 11.52 -22.00 -12.04
C ALA A 671 11.46 -21.95 -10.51
N LEU A 672 10.68 -21.05 -9.90
CA LEU A 672 10.35 -21.13 -8.47
C LEU A 672 9.19 -22.11 -8.24
N GLU A 673 8.13 -22.08 -9.06
CA GLU A 673 6.96 -22.97 -8.96
C GLU A 673 7.31 -24.46 -9.11
N ASP A 674 8.25 -24.80 -10.00
CA ASP A 674 8.73 -26.17 -10.20
C ASP A 674 9.69 -26.63 -9.06
N GLY A 675 9.92 -25.77 -8.04
CA GLY A 675 10.66 -26.10 -6.82
C GLY A 675 9.89 -27.05 -5.88
N SER A 676 10.58 -27.65 -4.92
CA SER A 676 9.95 -28.58 -3.95
C SER A 676 9.18 -27.85 -2.85
N TRP A 677 7.98 -27.37 -3.18
CA TRP A 677 7.09 -26.68 -2.24
C TRP A 677 6.48 -27.69 -1.25
N GLY A 678 6.97 -27.67 -0.01
CA GLY A 678 6.62 -28.65 1.02
C GLY A 678 5.32 -28.39 1.78
N TYR A 679 4.58 -27.33 1.46
CA TYR A 679 3.37 -26.81 2.14
C TYR A 679 3.51 -26.44 3.64
N THR A 680 4.52 -26.96 4.36
CA THR A 680 4.94 -26.62 5.73
C THR A 680 6.33 -25.95 5.71
N THR A 681 6.75 -25.32 6.81
CA THR A 681 7.89 -24.36 6.83
C THR A 681 8.70 -24.40 8.13
N ASP A 682 10.00 -24.72 8.03
CA ASP A 682 10.91 -24.82 9.20
C ASP A 682 12.00 -23.73 9.11
N PHE A 683 11.82 -22.64 9.87
CA PHE A 683 12.70 -21.46 9.78
C PHE A 683 14.13 -21.78 10.22
N LEU A 684 14.30 -22.64 11.23
CA LEU A 684 15.61 -23.05 11.71
C LEU A 684 16.38 -23.86 10.67
N LYS A 685 15.72 -24.68 9.84
CA LYS A 685 16.40 -25.42 8.75
C LYS A 685 17.00 -24.52 7.68
N VAL A 686 16.46 -23.32 7.42
CA VAL A 686 17.06 -22.37 6.46
C VAL A 686 18.49 -22.04 6.89
N PHE A 687 18.68 -21.79 8.18
CA PHE A 687 19.97 -21.40 8.75
C PHE A 687 20.83 -22.61 9.09
N ASN A 688 20.31 -23.53 9.92
CA ASN A 688 21.06 -24.64 10.50
C ASN A 688 21.14 -25.87 9.57
N GLY A 689 20.24 -25.98 8.59
CA GLY A 689 20.17 -27.09 7.63
C GLY A 689 20.72 -26.77 6.23
N LEU A 690 20.74 -25.48 5.83
CA LEU A 690 21.17 -25.06 4.50
C LEU A 690 22.35 -24.07 4.54
N VAL A 691 22.16 -22.84 5.06
CA VAL A 691 23.17 -21.78 4.99
C VAL A 691 24.46 -22.15 5.75
N LEU A 692 24.34 -22.53 7.02
CA LEU A 692 25.48 -22.81 7.88
C LEU A 692 26.24 -24.09 7.49
N PRO A 693 25.59 -25.22 7.14
CA PRO A 693 26.28 -26.39 6.59
C PRO A 693 27.03 -26.10 5.29
N LEU A 694 26.44 -25.36 4.35
CA LEU A 694 27.10 -24.99 3.10
C LEU A 694 28.36 -24.16 3.35
N ALA A 695 28.30 -23.20 4.28
CA ALA A 695 29.45 -22.38 4.67
C ALA A 695 30.59 -23.23 5.26
N VAL A 696 30.27 -24.12 6.20
CA VAL A 696 31.23 -25.03 6.84
C VAL A 696 31.84 -26.02 5.85
N GLU A 697 31.04 -26.65 4.99
CA GLU A 697 31.50 -27.65 4.02
C GLU A 697 32.44 -27.05 2.96
N ASN A 698 32.16 -25.82 2.51
CA ASN A 698 32.94 -25.16 1.47
C ASN A 698 34.08 -24.29 2.02
N GLY A 699 34.23 -24.19 3.35
CA GLY A 699 35.28 -23.40 4.00
C GLY A 699 35.19 -21.90 3.68
N VAL A 700 33.97 -21.37 3.64
CA VAL A 700 33.69 -19.95 3.34
C VAL A 700 34.34 -19.07 4.42
N SER A 701 34.95 -17.94 4.03
CA SER A 701 35.53 -17.02 5.02
C SER A 701 34.42 -16.30 5.80
N ARG A 702 34.77 -15.68 6.93
CA ARG A 702 33.78 -14.92 7.73
C ARG A 702 33.31 -13.67 6.98
N GLU A 703 34.15 -13.17 6.09
CA GLU A 703 34.00 -11.98 5.28
C GLU A 703 33.16 -12.23 4.00
N ASP A 704 33.25 -13.44 3.43
CA ASP A 704 32.51 -13.90 2.25
C ASP A 704 31.11 -14.47 2.58
N MET A 705 30.73 -14.51 3.86
CA MET A 705 29.38 -14.91 4.27
C MET A 705 28.33 -13.92 3.79
N VAL A 706 27.11 -14.43 3.58
CA VAL A 706 25.94 -13.58 3.39
C VAL A 706 25.78 -12.67 4.60
N LYS A 707 25.63 -11.36 4.36
CA LYS A 707 25.50 -10.35 5.42
C LYS A 707 24.05 -10.01 5.72
N ARG A 708 23.14 -10.28 4.78
CA ARG A 708 21.73 -9.88 4.87
C ARG A 708 20.78 -10.92 4.31
N VAL A 709 19.70 -11.21 5.02
CA VAL A 709 18.65 -12.15 4.60
C VAL A 709 17.30 -11.45 4.66
N PHE A 710 16.62 -11.38 3.52
CA PHE A 710 15.23 -10.91 3.43
C PHE A 710 14.27 -12.09 3.53
N VAL A 711 13.42 -12.10 4.55
CA VAL A 711 12.44 -13.17 4.81
C VAL A 711 11.06 -12.66 4.41
N PHE A 712 10.60 -13.06 3.23
CA PHE A 712 9.27 -12.70 2.70
C PHE A 712 8.27 -13.78 3.07
N SER A 713 7.44 -13.52 4.08
CA SER A 713 6.56 -14.52 4.72
C SER A 713 5.34 -13.85 5.39
N ASP A 714 4.39 -14.67 5.84
CA ASP A 714 3.25 -14.28 6.67
C ASP A 714 3.63 -14.08 8.16
N MET A 715 4.88 -14.38 8.53
CA MET A 715 5.42 -14.41 9.90
C MET A 715 4.87 -15.56 10.78
N GLN A 716 4.07 -16.47 10.21
CA GLN A 716 3.59 -17.66 10.89
C GLN A 716 4.67 -18.75 10.89
N PHE A 717 5.69 -18.56 11.73
CA PHE A 717 6.72 -19.57 11.95
C PHE A 717 6.21 -20.70 12.85
N ASP A 718 6.66 -21.92 12.55
CA ASP A 718 6.38 -23.14 13.33
C ASP A 718 7.06 -23.09 14.73
N VAL A 719 6.83 -24.12 15.55
CA VAL A 719 7.27 -24.20 16.95
C VAL A 719 8.79 -24.11 17.13
N ALA A 720 9.27 -23.00 17.70
CA ALA A 720 10.61 -22.90 18.27
C ALA A 720 10.79 -23.92 19.41
N ARG A 721 11.94 -24.60 19.47
CA ARG A 721 12.19 -25.63 20.49
C ARG A 721 12.31 -24.99 21.88
N GLY A 722 11.53 -25.49 22.84
CA GLY A 722 11.55 -24.98 24.22
C GLY A 722 10.41 -25.46 25.15
N ASP A 723 9.37 -26.15 24.65
CA ASP A 723 8.25 -26.69 25.45
C ASP A 723 8.57 -28.05 26.15
N SER A 724 9.85 -28.41 26.29
CA SER A 724 10.31 -29.59 27.04
C SER A 724 10.56 -29.24 28.51
N GLU A 725 10.08 -30.04 29.47
CA GLU A 725 10.40 -29.83 30.90
C GLU A 725 11.92 -29.77 31.14
N GLY A 726 12.41 -28.59 31.52
CA GLY A 726 13.81 -28.34 31.87
C GLY A 726 14.67 -27.66 30.79
N GLU A 727 14.16 -27.42 29.59
CA GLU A 727 14.87 -26.62 28.58
C GLU A 727 14.64 -25.11 28.78
N LYS A 728 15.68 -24.30 28.52
CA LYS A 728 15.58 -22.84 28.57
C LYS A 728 14.84 -22.36 27.32
N TRP A 729 13.87 -21.46 27.48
CA TRP A 729 13.19 -20.80 26.37
C TRP A 729 14.21 -20.02 25.52
N GLU A 730 14.29 -20.34 24.23
CA GLU A 730 15.13 -19.67 23.23
C GLU A 730 14.25 -19.32 22.00
N THR A 731 14.34 -18.08 21.52
CA THR A 731 13.69 -17.60 20.29
C THR A 731 14.38 -18.17 19.05
N HIS A 732 13.72 -18.08 17.89
CA HIS A 732 14.33 -18.40 16.60
C HIS A 732 15.68 -17.69 16.39
N GLN A 733 15.77 -16.41 16.76
CA GLN A 733 16.98 -15.61 16.62
C GLN A 733 18.10 -16.08 17.56
N GLU A 734 17.80 -16.34 18.83
CA GLU A 734 18.80 -16.86 19.81
C GLU A 734 19.35 -18.23 19.38
N ILE A 735 18.50 -19.12 18.86
CA ILE A 735 18.92 -20.44 18.36
C ILE A 735 19.85 -20.31 17.14
N ILE A 736 19.52 -19.41 16.19
CA ILE A 736 20.36 -19.14 15.01
C ILE A 736 21.70 -18.52 15.44
N GLN A 737 21.67 -17.55 16.35
CA GLN A 737 22.86 -16.86 16.84
C GLN A 737 23.85 -17.84 17.47
N LYS A 738 23.39 -18.63 18.43
CA LYS A 738 24.16 -19.69 19.09
C LYS A 738 24.77 -20.68 18.09
N ALA A 739 23.99 -21.14 17.10
CA ALA A 739 24.49 -22.06 16.08
C ALA A 739 25.59 -21.46 15.19
N PHE A 740 25.47 -20.18 14.82
CA PHE A 740 26.49 -19.47 14.03
C PHE A 740 27.76 -19.18 14.84
N GLU A 741 27.60 -18.76 16.10
CA GLU A 741 28.72 -18.51 17.03
C GLU A 741 29.51 -19.79 17.33
N GLU A 742 28.85 -20.92 17.56
CA GLU A 742 29.46 -22.25 17.72
C GLU A 742 30.32 -22.68 16.51
N LYS A 743 30.04 -22.12 15.32
CA LYS A 743 30.81 -22.36 14.09
C LYS A 743 31.78 -21.23 13.73
N GLY A 744 31.84 -20.15 14.51
CA GLY A 744 32.74 -19.01 14.29
C GLY A 744 32.27 -17.99 13.24
N TYR A 745 31.02 -18.08 12.76
CA TYR A 745 30.45 -17.17 11.77
C TYR A 745 29.72 -15.97 12.41
N ARG A 746 29.46 -14.91 11.64
CA ARG A 746 28.51 -13.85 12.03
C ARG A 746 27.12 -14.26 11.58
N VAL A 747 26.12 -13.99 12.41
CA VAL A 747 24.71 -14.03 12.00
C VAL A 747 24.49 -12.95 10.94
N PRO A 748 23.82 -13.23 9.81
CA PRO A 748 23.40 -12.20 8.88
C PRO A 748 22.31 -11.30 9.49
N GLU A 749 22.22 -10.06 9.03
CA GLU A 749 21.07 -9.19 9.31
C GLU A 749 19.77 -9.83 8.80
N LEU A 750 18.76 -9.97 9.66
CA LEU A 750 17.47 -10.56 9.29
C LEU A 750 16.41 -9.47 9.08
N ILE A 751 15.93 -9.32 7.85
CA ILE A 751 14.81 -8.44 7.52
C ILE A 751 13.56 -9.29 7.41
N TYR A 752 12.72 -9.21 8.44
CA TYR A 752 11.40 -9.81 8.48
C TYR A 752 10.43 -8.94 7.69
N TRP A 753 9.94 -9.45 6.56
CA TRP A 753 9.03 -8.74 5.67
C TRP A 753 7.65 -9.41 5.68
N ASN A 754 6.73 -8.87 6.47
CA ASN A 754 5.36 -9.37 6.60
C ASN A 754 4.54 -9.03 5.34
N LEU A 755 3.93 -10.06 4.74
CA LEU A 755 3.10 -9.94 3.54
C LEU A 755 1.62 -10.30 3.74
N ALA A 756 1.25 -10.93 4.86
CA ALA A 756 -0.12 -11.42 5.08
C ALA A 756 -0.96 -10.53 6.02
N GLY A 757 -0.32 -9.68 6.83
CA GLY A 757 -1.00 -8.60 7.57
C GLY A 757 -1.86 -9.02 8.77
N ARG A 758 -2.06 -10.33 8.97
CA ARG A 758 -2.91 -10.91 10.00
C ARG A 758 -2.70 -10.26 11.38
N PRO A 759 -3.76 -9.82 12.08
CA PRO A 759 -3.60 -9.02 13.31
C PRO A 759 -3.10 -9.85 14.50
N LYS A 760 -3.36 -11.15 14.46
CA LYS A 760 -3.26 -12.09 15.58
C LYS A 760 -1.87 -12.77 15.69
N ASP A 761 -0.97 -12.57 14.70
CA ASP A 761 0.31 -13.30 14.58
C ASP A 761 1.52 -12.70 15.32
N GLY A 762 1.35 -11.57 16.01
CA GLY A 762 2.39 -10.98 16.87
C GLY A 762 3.61 -10.42 16.13
N ALA A 763 4.69 -10.17 16.85
CA ALA A 763 5.94 -9.60 16.34
C ALA A 763 7.09 -10.61 16.42
N PRO A 764 7.82 -10.89 15.31
CA PRO A 764 8.93 -11.85 15.32
C PRO A 764 10.15 -11.37 16.12
N VAL A 765 10.26 -10.05 16.34
CA VAL A 765 11.36 -9.40 17.07
C VAL A 765 10.84 -8.22 17.89
N THR A 766 11.57 -7.86 18.95
CA THR A 766 11.37 -6.61 19.70
C THR A 766 12.29 -5.49 19.19
N ASN A 767 11.99 -4.24 19.54
CA ASN A 767 12.73 -3.07 19.03
C ASN A 767 14.23 -3.03 19.39
N ASP A 768 14.65 -3.76 20.42
CA ASP A 768 16.02 -3.86 20.92
C ASP A 768 16.85 -4.98 20.26
N MET A 769 16.26 -5.79 19.36
CA MET A 769 16.94 -6.90 18.70
C MET A 769 17.87 -6.44 17.57
N VAL A 770 19.07 -6.01 17.95
CA VAL A 770 20.17 -5.64 17.04
C VAL A 770 20.47 -6.77 16.04
N GLY A 771 20.72 -6.41 14.78
CA GLY A 771 20.89 -7.34 13.68
C GLY A 771 19.57 -7.77 13.03
N THR A 772 18.44 -7.17 13.41
CA THR A 772 17.14 -7.44 12.79
C THR A 772 16.45 -6.17 12.31
N ALA A 773 15.47 -6.32 11.42
CA ALA A 773 14.55 -5.26 11.03
C ALA A 773 13.18 -5.84 10.67
N MET A 774 12.13 -5.03 10.81
CA MET A 774 10.78 -5.35 10.37
C MET A 774 10.34 -4.40 9.25
N VAL A 775 9.65 -4.96 8.25
CA VAL A 775 9.01 -4.25 7.15
C VAL A 775 7.67 -4.92 6.87
N SER A 776 6.71 -4.17 6.36
CA SER A 776 5.39 -4.69 6.03
C SER A 776 4.86 -4.20 4.68
N GLY A 777 3.95 -4.97 4.11
CA GLY A 777 3.19 -4.61 2.90
C GLY A 777 3.92 -4.92 1.59
N GLN A 778 3.20 -4.72 0.48
CA GLN A 778 3.56 -5.25 -0.86
C GLN A 778 4.49 -4.32 -1.68
N SER A 779 5.10 -3.29 -1.08
CA SER A 779 5.68 -2.17 -1.83
C SER A 779 7.18 -2.29 -2.09
N GLN A 780 7.54 -2.26 -3.39
CA GLN A 780 8.91 -2.01 -3.84
C GLN A 780 9.50 -0.66 -3.38
N GLY A 781 8.68 0.29 -2.91
CA GLY A 781 9.14 1.59 -2.40
C GLY A 781 10.02 1.43 -1.15
N MET A 782 9.58 0.57 -0.22
CA MET A 782 10.30 0.28 1.03
C MET A 782 11.67 -0.40 0.79
N MET A 783 11.85 -1.10 -0.33
CA MET A 783 13.15 -1.72 -0.67
C MET A 783 14.27 -0.70 -0.79
N LYS A 784 13.96 0.55 -1.20
CA LYS A 784 14.94 1.64 -1.32
C LYS A 784 15.62 2.01 0.00
N VAL A 785 15.01 1.71 1.16
CA VAL A 785 15.60 1.97 2.49
C VAL A 785 16.88 1.13 2.70
N PHE A 786 16.93 -0.07 2.09
CA PHE A 786 18.02 -1.04 2.21
C PHE A 786 19.08 -0.97 1.11
N LEU A 787 18.87 -0.16 0.07
CA LEU A 787 19.83 -0.01 -1.04
C LEU A 787 21.00 0.90 -0.63
N GLU A 788 22.21 0.51 -1.02
CA GLU A 788 23.38 1.38 -1.02
C GLU A 788 23.15 2.53 -2.01
N GLY A 789 23.33 3.78 -1.54
CA GLY A 789 23.00 4.97 -2.33
C GLY A 789 21.50 5.17 -2.55
N GLY A 790 20.65 4.46 -1.80
CA GLY A 790 19.19 4.60 -1.85
C GLY A 790 18.73 6.02 -1.53
N GLY A 791 17.68 6.48 -2.20
CA GLY A 791 17.17 7.87 -2.12
C GLY A 791 16.69 8.35 -0.73
N PHE A 792 16.76 7.52 0.30
CA PHE A 792 16.53 7.89 1.70
C PHE A 792 17.69 8.65 2.37
N GLY A 793 18.87 8.64 1.74
CA GLY A 793 20.06 9.28 2.28
C GLY A 793 20.69 8.52 3.45
N ASP A 794 21.99 8.70 3.62
CA ASP A 794 22.73 8.17 4.78
C ASP A 794 23.00 9.27 5.84
N ALA A 795 22.43 10.46 5.64
CA ALA A 795 22.83 11.71 6.28
C ALA A 795 22.48 11.86 7.78
N ASP A 796 21.52 11.08 8.28
CA ASP A 796 21.13 11.10 9.71
C ASP A 796 21.84 9.98 10.52
N ALA A 797 22.63 9.12 9.87
CA ALA A 797 23.39 8.06 10.54
C ALA A 797 24.78 8.53 11.02
N ASP A 798 25.12 9.80 10.86
CA ASP A 798 26.43 10.37 11.22
C ASP A 798 26.37 11.24 12.50
N ASN A 799 25.26 11.18 13.25
CA ASN A 799 25.18 11.72 14.61
C ASN A 799 25.70 10.73 15.69
N ASP A 800 26.20 9.56 15.27
CA ASP A 800 26.81 8.51 16.09
C ASP A 800 28.28 8.87 16.47
N GLU A 801 28.53 10.02 17.11
CA GLU A 801 29.89 10.40 17.58
C GLU A 801 30.39 9.59 18.80
N GLU A 802 29.54 8.75 19.42
CA GLU A 802 29.86 8.10 20.71
C GLU A 802 30.58 6.74 20.63
N ASP A 803 30.81 6.16 19.44
CA ASP A 803 31.21 4.75 19.33
C ASP A 803 32.64 4.48 18.77
N VAL A 804 33.58 5.39 19.09
CA VAL A 804 35.01 5.27 18.74
C VAL A 804 35.87 5.00 19.99
N GLU A 805 35.75 3.80 20.56
CA GLU A 805 36.76 3.30 21.51
C GLU A 805 38.08 2.98 20.78
N MET A 806 39.09 3.83 20.98
CA MET A 806 40.45 3.57 20.50
C MET A 806 41.23 2.70 21.49
N GLU A 807 41.15 1.37 21.34
CA GLU A 807 42.09 0.46 22.00
C GLU A 807 43.52 0.64 21.45
N MET A 808 44.37 1.36 22.20
CA MET A 808 45.81 1.41 21.92
C MET A 808 46.50 0.19 22.53
N GLU A 809 46.81 -0.83 21.70
CA GLU A 809 47.76 -1.89 22.08
C GLU A 809 49.15 -1.29 22.33
N ASN A 810 49.49 -1.08 23.60
CA ASN A 810 50.81 -0.60 24.00
C ASN A 810 51.86 -1.73 23.94
N LYS A 811 52.41 -1.99 22.74
CA LYS A 811 53.57 -2.89 22.58
C LYS A 811 54.82 -2.20 23.12
N GLY A 812 55.27 -2.67 24.27
CA GLY A 812 56.33 -2.02 25.06
C GLY A 812 57.71 -1.95 24.38
N ASP A 813 58.46 -0.92 24.76
CA ASP A 813 59.80 -0.61 24.24
C ASP A 813 60.80 -1.77 24.40
N GLY A 814 61.40 -2.18 23.29
CA GLY A 814 62.25 -3.36 23.20
C GLY A 814 63.34 -3.29 22.12
N ALA A 815 64.19 -2.27 22.18
CA ALA A 815 65.54 -2.17 21.58
C ALA A 815 65.74 -2.33 20.05
N GLU A 816 66.34 -1.28 19.46
CA GLU A 816 67.32 -1.27 18.35
C GLU A 816 67.06 -2.09 17.06
N GLY A 817 66.86 -1.38 15.94
CA GLY A 817 67.59 -1.72 14.70
C GLY A 817 66.79 -1.88 13.39
N GLY A 818 66.48 -0.75 12.74
CA GLY A 818 66.54 -0.54 11.27
C GLY A 818 65.78 -1.48 10.32
N GLY A 819 64.74 -0.95 9.67
CA GLY A 819 64.14 -1.48 8.44
C GLY A 819 63.00 -0.60 7.93
N ASP A 820 62.96 -0.33 6.62
CA ASP A 820 61.83 0.36 5.99
C ASP A 820 60.55 -0.47 6.08
N GLY A 821 59.42 0.17 6.37
CA GLY A 821 58.09 -0.43 6.32
C GLY A 821 57.00 0.57 6.71
N ASP A 822 56.20 1.01 5.74
CA ASP A 822 54.96 1.75 6.01
C ASP A 822 53.95 0.82 6.69
N GLU A 823 53.93 0.79 8.03
CA GLU A 823 52.96 0.02 8.81
C GLU A 823 51.61 0.77 8.82
N TRP A 824 50.77 0.46 7.84
CA TRP A 824 49.40 0.97 7.77
C TRP A 824 48.58 0.42 8.94
N GLY A 825 48.28 1.29 9.92
CA GLY A 825 47.34 0.98 10.98
C GLY A 825 45.97 0.59 10.40
N VAL A 826 45.55 -0.65 10.65
CA VAL A 826 44.25 -1.16 10.20
C VAL A 826 43.15 -0.49 11.02
N VAL A 827 42.52 0.53 10.45
CA VAL A 827 41.29 1.11 10.98
C VAL A 827 40.18 0.06 10.87
N LYS A 828 39.93 -0.69 11.96
CA LYS A 828 38.73 -1.51 12.10
C LYS A 828 37.52 -0.59 12.17
N LYS A 829 36.92 -0.31 11.02
CA LYS A 829 35.61 0.35 10.95
C LYS A 829 34.60 -0.57 11.64
N LYS A 830 34.06 -0.17 12.79
CA LYS A 830 32.95 -0.86 13.46
C LYS A 830 31.80 -0.93 12.46
N GLU A 831 31.32 -2.13 12.14
CA GLU A 831 30.21 -2.28 11.17
C GLU A 831 28.94 -1.71 11.81
N LYS A 832 28.28 -0.76 11.13
CA LYS A 832 27.01 -0.18 11.60
C LYS A 832 25.94 -1.28 11.56
N THR A 833 25.61 -1.89 12.70
CA THR A 833 24.57 -2.91 12.82
C THR A 833 23.17 -2.27 12.74
N ILE A 834 22.28 -2.88 11.94
CA ILE A 834 20.87 -2.52 11.87
C ILE A 834 20.14 -2.77 13.21
N ASP A 835 19.14 -1.94 13.51
CA ASP A 835 18.09 -2.26 14.48
C ASP A 835 16.71 -1.87 13.88
N PRO A 836 15.60 -2.47 14.35
CA PRO A 836 14.26 -2.22 13.82
C PRO A 836 13.83 -0.74 13.80
N MET A 837 14.13 0.04 14.84
CA MET A 837 13.80 1.46 14.93
C MET A 837 14.63 2.30 13.96
N LYS A 838 15.92 1.98 13.74
CA LYS A 838 16.74 2.68 12.72
C LYS A 838 16.11 2.64 11.32
N ILE A 839 15.37 1.59 10.98
CA ILE A 839 14.62 1.50 9.72
C ILE A 839 13.39 2.42 9.71
N VAL A 840 12.66 2.53 10.82
CA VAL A 840 11.57 3.51 10.95
C VAL A 840 12.13 4.92 10.78
N TRP A 841 13.17 5.28 11.54
CA TRP A 841 13.82 6.60 11.48
C TRP A 841 14.34 6.93 10.08
N LYS A 842 15.04 6.00 9.41
CA LYS A 842 15.51 6.20 8.04
C LYS A 842 14.36 6.42 7.06
N ALA A 843 13.24 5.71 7.21
CA ALA A 843 12.07 5.86 6.33
C ALA A 843 11.34 7.21 6.53
N VAL A 844 11.17 7.66 7.77
CA VAL A 844 10.45 8.92 8.09
C VAL A 844 11.35 10.17 8.10
N GLY A 845 12.67 9.99 8.08
CA GLY A 845 13.68 11.05 8.02
C GLY A 845 13.82 11.70 6.63
N HIS A 846 13.41 10.98 5.57
CA HIS A 846 13.51 11.45 4.19
C HIS A 846 12.91 12.87 4.00
N GLU A 847 13.65 13.76 3.32
CA GLU A 847 13.31 15.19 3.14
C GLU A 847 11.88 15.48 2.67
N ALA A 848 11.34 14.65 1.78
CA ALA A 848 9.94 14.66 1.34
C ALA A 848 8.89 14.49 2.45
N PHE A 849 9.25 14.22 3.71
CA PHE A 849 8.34 14.26 4.86
C PHE A 849 8.64 15.43 5.81
N GLY A 850 9.65 16.26 5.52
CA GLY A 850 10.13 17.36 6.38
C GLY A 850 9.25 18.62 6.38
N MET A 851 8.20 18.66 5.57
CA MET A 851 7.19 19.73 5.56
C MET A 851 5.97 19.43 6.43
N LEU A 852 5.82 18.18 6.90
CA LEU A 852 4.68 17.75 7.71
C LEU A 852 4.75 18.40 9.09
N LYS A 853 3.63 18.94 9.56
CA LYS A 853 3.54 19.75 10.80
C LYS A 853 2.32 19.31 11.63
N VAL A 854 2.49 19.13 12.94
CA VAL A 854 1.39 18.88 13.89
C VAL A 854 0.81 20.23 14.37
N LEU A 855 -0.52 20.35 14.45
CA LEU A 855 -1.24 21.63 14.53
C LEU A 855 -2.39 21.68 15.56
N ASP A 856 -2.66 20.61 16.30
CA ASP A 856 -3.75 20.51 17.30
C ASP A 856 -3.24 20.57 18.75
#